data_AF-A0A146FIM2-F1
#
_entry.id   AF-A0A146FIM2-F1
#
_cell.length_a   1.000
_cell.length_b   1.000
_cell.length_c   1.000
_cell.angle_alpha   90.00
_cell.angle_beta   90.00
_cell.angle_gamma   90.00
#
_symmetry.space_group_name_H-M   'P 1'
#
loop_
_entity.id
_entity.type
_entity.pdbx_description
1 polymer ?
#
loop_
_entity_poly.entity_id
_entity_poly.type
_entity_poly.pdbx_seq_one_letter_code
_entity_poly.pdbx_strand_id
1 'polypeptide(L)'
;MHTQPWHGLAAIVTIGSCVIASPLAPWELRGNASMQSAHLMGIRDTDDFDPVELSHITKLAAIGDSYSAGIGAGSRLGNIGEALNSKSSGNDAELSNILNQCIYQWAVLNPTQVLVAKAAALANLEYGWMADIDWDALARGCDGQLEHTNRLINADAFSKSLDNVIAAAKKKLGSNYAKFWAEDLSPACDKVSWSTWIHDTETLTSAHRKTMNDLVDSVNKKISSAVERAGAQVKFVDYDSYVGYFNGRFCEAGVDKSTSDSNTREGLMFYELNTWDPIGSNPHKRSQDRPLEGTFEGSVNEYAEITKLLDPDAQFSKQTSVSDDTTDMTLVESKLSLSAVSESSDIEVPNVLPDGYGRVFHPQIQLHELIANLVIYEMTNKNEMDNGYPEIPEKFTFDSCPWTPADVDDDESMDAGGQQIALASYINPLSDPTAWTRMIDYPSDKVTVLVANVLNGPDTTVDEDWEKVISRANAAGKRVLGYVRTGYLGLSQDQFQTRLGSSGLADWVSQIQTDVELWYTLYPGMIGGIFFDEGWNQCGDDNVYSDLYRFITDYTKRMHPGAFTVLNPGATMPQCFEHSADTLMTFENSYDTYMNNYSPNPDWTPSDPRKLWHIIYNVPSDSVGKVAELALKRGAGLIHITNDNLPNPYDTLPDDDYMQVIMSALESGKPAISSPTAYEKNGQSASAPSSLAVTASDYSSATTLELPENQPVTNVKSSSTATKTTVQADILIPFAFQRVFLTDPDTACEMPAWPINYNLGNYICTHYMVESGTLFKYSGAELPAGQTNYPWAWTSMGTVPISRSGYTWTWELPIGSDTVDTNYFVVEAQGYGPLTNVFHPCPSTWDDATLSSGAYCTGNSPYDCKGATLCSTLNVKWCDKTVNQMNRGSTLYTANAEALALSGNCWANWEQFGCSVKIRGKDENGKDCTITGDEMWEAYQDIRKIGGCKNCGSKHFGNGCLVSVDYYYGCDNRDSGVNAIDV
;
A
#
# COMPACT_ATOMS: atom_id res chain seq x y z
N MET A 1 -22.39 27.41 -30.63
CA MET A 1 -23.09 28.61 -30.12
C MET A 1 -22.88 28.65 -28.62
N HIS A 2 -22.27 29.75 -28.16
CA HIS A 2 -22.17 30.31 -26.81
C HIS A 2 -22.54 29.50 -25.55
N THR A 3 -21.51 29.28 -24.72
CA THR A 3 -21.42 29.57 -23.26
C THR A 3 -22.47 28.97 -22.30
N GLN A 4 -22.05 28.00 -21.47
CA GLN A 4 -21.71 28.23 -20.04
C GLN A 4 -21.22 26.92 -19.39
N PRO A 5 -20.08 26.91 -18.68
CA PRO A 5 -19.72 25.81 -17.79
C PRO A 5 -20.51 25.97 -16.48
N TRP A 6 -21.40 25.03 -16.17
CA TRP A 6 -22.08 24.97 -14.89
C TRP A 6 -21.25 24.14 -13.90
N HIS A 7 -20.96 24.74 -12.76
CA HIS A 7 -20.28 24.11 -11.62
C HIS A 7 -21.35 23.45 -10.75
N GLY A 8 -21.54 22.13 -10.91
CA GLY A 8 -22.38 21.30 -10.05
C GLY A 8 -21.50 20.27 -9.34
N LEU A 9 -21.38 20.39 -8.02
CA LEU A 9 -20.80 19.37 -7.14
C LEU A 9 -21.85 18.27 -6.89
N ALA A 10 -21.50 17.01 -7.17
CA ALA A 10 -22.19 15.82 -6.70
C ALA A 10 -21.15 14.68 -6.56
N ALA A 11 -21.23 13.90 -5.49
CA ALA A 11 -20.23 12.97 -4.98
C ALA A 11 -20.68 11.51 -5.15
N ILE A 12 -19.75 10.58 -5.42
CA ILE A 12 -19.86 9.11 -5.19
C ILE A 12 -18.48 8.60 -4.66
N VAL A 13 -18.48 7.44 -4.00
CA VAL A 13 -17.44 6.39 -3.76
C VAL A 13 -18.05 5.62 -2.57
N THR A 14 -18.35 4.31 -2.66
CA THR A 14 -17.45 3.20 -3.05
C THR A 14 -18.23 2.03 -3.67
N ILE A 15 -17.51 1.16 -4.40
CA ILE A 15 -17.88 -0.25 -4.58
C ILE A 15 -17.78 -0.91 -3.19
N GLY A 16 -18.90 -1.42 -2.70
CA GLY A 16 -18.90 -2.48 -1.72
C GLY A 16 -18.35 -3.75 -2.37
N SER A 17 -17.14 -4.12 -2.01
CA SER A 17 -16.73 -5.52 -1.94
C SER A 17 -16.08 -5.65 -0.58
N CYS A 18 -16.73 -6.37 0.32
CA CYS A 18 -16.45 -6.42 1.76
C CYS A 18 -15.01 -6.79 2.10
N VAL A 19 -14.05 -5.85 2.12
CA VAL A 19 -12.86 -5.93 2.97
C VAL A 19 -12.35 -4.51 3.23
N ILE A 20 -12.73 -3.94 4.38
CA ILE A 20 -11.86 -3.34 5.42
C ILE A 20 -12.83 -3.03 6.59
N ALA A 21 -13.18 -4.11 7.27
CA ALA A 21 -13.62 -4.15 8.66
C ALA A 21 -13.46 -5.62 9.09
N SER A 22 -12.20 -6.07 9.18
CA SER A 22 -11.89 -7.38 9.75
C SER A 22 -11.10 -7.20 11.03
N PRO A 23 -11.69 -7.45 12.19
CA PRO A 23 -11.09 -8.34 13.15
C PRO A 23 -11.59 -9.76 12.85
N LEU A 24 -10.64 -10.68 12.65
CA LEU A 24 -10.83 -12.07 12.23
C LEU A 24 -11.88 -12.82 13.11
N ALA A 25 -12.83 -13.50 12.46
CA ALA A 25 -14.05 -14.22 12.92
C ALA A 25 -13.84 -15.30 14.03
N PRO A 26 -14.86 -15.88 14.75
CA PRO A 26 -16.24 -16.18 14.33
C PRO A 26 -17.35 -16.07 15.41
N TRP A 27 -18.49 -15.44 15.10
CA TRP A 27 -19.79 -15.80 15.68
C TRP A 27 -20.80 -15.97 14.55
N GLU A 28 -21.61 -17.02 14.64
CA GLU A 28 -22.82 -17.21 13.86
C GLU A 28 -23.72 -15.96 14.02
N LEU A 29 -23.55 -14.98 13.15
CA LEU A 29 -24.61 -14.01 12.86
C LEU A 29 -25.61 -14.73 11.96
N ARG A 30 -26.46 -15.56 12.58
CA ARG A 30 -27.87 -15.55 12.16
C ARG A 30 -28.33 -14.10 12.36
N GLY A 31 -29.16 -13.57 11.46
CA GLY A 31 -29.58 -12.16 11.55
C GLY A 31 -28.59 -11.14 10.93
N ASN A 32 -28.25 -11.36 9.67
CA ASN A 32 -28.53 -10.47 8.54
C ASN A 32 -28.50 -8.94 8.77
N ALA A 33 -27.77 -8.19 7.92
CA ALA A 33 -28.18 -6.90 7.34
C ALA A 33 -27.43 -6.54 6.05
N SER A 34 -27.46 -7.45 5.07
CA SER A 34 -27.16 -7.07 3.69
C SER A 34 -28.46 -6.62 3.00
N MET A 35 -28.55 -5.36 2.58
CA MET A 35 -29.47 -5.02 1.49
C MET A 35 -28.97 -5.74 0.23
N GLN A 36 -29.80 -6.62 -0.35
CA GLN A 36 -29.49 -7.31 -1.60
C GLN A 36 -29.28 -6.31 -2.75
N SER A 37 -28.03 -6.00 -3.08
CA SER A 37 -27.68 -5.32 -4.34
C SER A 37 -28.12 -6.15 -5.56
N ALA A 38 -28.11 -7.48 -5.45
CA ALA A 38 -28.48 -8.41 -6.52
C ALA A 38 -29.93 -8.29 -7.03
N HIS A 39 -30.86 -7.76 -6.22
CA HIS A 39 -32.28 -7.65 -6.61
C HIS A 39 -32.71 -6.20 -6.95
N LEU A 40 -31.77 -5.24 -6.88
CA LEU A 40 -31.86 -3.93 -7.52
C LEU A 40 -31.43 -4.00 -9.00
N MET A 41 -30.57 -4.97 -9.33
CA MET A 41 -29.96 -5.17 -10.65
C MET A 41 -30.76 -6.09 -11.61
N GLY A 42 -31.98 -6.49 -11.23
CA GLY A 42 -32.74 -7.56 -11.92
C GLY A 42 -34.00 -7.14 -12.69
N ILE A 43 -34.28 -5.85 -12.90
CA ILE A 43 -35.50 -5.43 -13.62
C ILE A 43 -35.15 -4.51 -14.80
N ARG A 44 -34.53 -5.08 -15.84
CA ARG A 44 -34.98 -5.10 -17.26
C ARG A 44 -33.82 -5.36 -18.21
N ASP A 45 -33.99 -6.38 -19.04
CA ASP A 45 -33.28 -6.59 -20.30
C ASP A 45 -33.21 -5.31 -21.15
N THR A 46 -32.09 -5.21 -21.88
CA THR A 46 -31.71 -4.32 -23.01
C THR A 46 -30.88 -3.06 -22.70
N ASP A 47 -29.60 -3.18 -23.07
CA ASP A 47 -28.54 -2.22 -23.45
C ASP A 47 -28.03 -1.16 -22.44
N ASP A 48 -26.75 -1.36 -22.05
CA ASP A 48 -25.74 -0.47 -21.46
C ASP A 48 -26.05 0.26 -20.13
N PHE A 49 -25.80 -0.43 -19.02
CA PHE A 49 -25.41 0.18 -17.74
C PHE A 49 -24.39 -0.72 -17.01
N ASP A 50 -23.15 -0.22 -16.84
CA ASP A 50 -22.03 -0.89 -16.15
C ASP A 50 -21.88 -0.32 -14.71
N PRO A 51 -22.16 -1.11 -13.66
CA PRO A 51 -22.14 -0.65 -12.26
C PRO A 51 -20.72 -0.36 -11.72
N VAL A 52 -19.65 -0.62 -12.49
CA VAL A 52 -18.25 -0.36 -12.13
C VAL A 52 -17.75 0.96 -12.76
N GLU A 53 -18.53 1.59 -13.64
CA GLU A 53 -18.16 2.85 -14.30
C GLU A 53 -18.40 4.08 -13.39
N LEU A 54 -17.61 4.15 -12.31
CA LEU A 54 -17.62 5.21 -11.30
C LEU A 54 -16.73 6.41 -11.69
N SER A 55 -16.43 6.56 -12.98
CA SER A 55 -15.56 7.59 -13.56
C SER A 55 -16.13 9.01 -13.41
N HIS A 56 -17.46 9.13 -13.25
CA HIS A 56 -18.19 10.39 -13.10
C HIS A 56 -18.00 11.04 -11.71
N ILE A 57 -17.28 10.37 -10.82
CA ILE A 57 -16.95 10.84 -9.48
C ILE A 57 -15.63 11.56 -9.45
N THR A 58 -15.62 12.72 -8.78
CA THR A 58 -14.37 13.48 -8.63
C THR A 58 -14.02 13.89 -7.20
N LYS A 59 -14.97 13.96 -6.24
CA LYS A 59 -14.75 14.43 -4.84
C LYS A 59 -15.81 13.88 -3.83
N LEU A 60 -15.40 13.54 -2.59
CA LEU A 60 -16.25 13.05 -1.48
C LEU A 60 -15.88 13.68 -0.11
N ALA A 61 -16.85 13.82 0.82
CA ALA A 61 -16.59 13.86 2.28
C ALA A 61 -17.85 13.58 3.11
N ALA A 62 -17.66 13.21 4.38
CA ALA A 62 -18.73 13.03 5.38
C ALA A 62 -18.51 13.97 6.59
N ILE A 63 -19.60 14.31 7.31
CA ILE A 63 -19.57 15.07 8.56
C ILE A 63 -20.45 14.37 9.58
N GLY A 64 -19.87 14.09 10.73
CA GLY A 64 -20.53 13.64 11.94
C GLY A 64 -19.65 13.96 13.15
N ASP A 65 -20.04 13.54 14.35
CA ASP A 65 -19.11 13.55 15.48
C ASP A 65 -17.92 12.60 15.21
N SER A 66 -16.89 12.61 16.06
CA SER A 66 -15.71 11.73 15.92
C SER A 66 -16.07 10.24 15.75
N TYR A 67 -17.29 9.85 16.11
CA TYR A 67 -17.83 8.50 16.06
C TYR A 67 -18.57 8.17 14.75
N SER A 68 -19.15 9.18 14.08
CA SER A 68 -19.84 9.06 12.79
C SER A 68 -18.99 9.54 11.61
N ALA A 69 -17.91 10.28 11.89
CA ALA A 69 -16.96 10.82 10.91
C ALA A 69 -15.92 9.80 10.38
N GLY A 70 -15.97 8.54 10.83
CA GLY A 70 -15.11 7.45 10.32
C GLY A 70 -15.33 7.10 8.85
N ILE A 71 -16.33 7.70 8.18
CA ILE A 71 -16.58 7.60 6.72
C ILE A 71 -16.13 8.90 6.00
N GLY A 72 -15.19 9.65 6.58
CA GLY A 72 -14.60 10.87 6.01
C GLY A 72 -13.11 10.72 5.70
N ALA A 73 -12.72 10.88 4.43
CA ALA A 73 -11.34 10.75 3.94
C ALA A 73 -10.41 11.94 4.29
N GLY A 74 -9.15 11.63 4.67
CA GLY A 74 -7.97 12.49 4.46
C GLY A 74 -7.52 13.41 5.62
N SER A 75 -6.22 13.74 5.64
CA SER A 75 -5.45 14.35 6.75
C SER A 75 -5.71 15.83 7.10
N ARG A 76 -5.27 16.21 8.31
CA ARG A 76 -5.33 17.55 8.94
C ARG A 76 -4.73 18.64 8.03
N LEU A 77 -5.56 19.60 7.63
CA LEU A 77 -5.11 20.87 7.06
C LEU A 77 -4.55 21.77 8.17
N GLY A 78 -3.46 22.47 7.87
CA GLY A 78 -2.92 23.52 8.74
C GLY A 78 -3.97 24.57 9.12
N ASN A 79 -3.84 25.08 10.35
CA ASN A 79 -4.65 26.10 11.02
C ASN A 79 -6.10 26.29 10.54
N ILE A 80 -6.90 25.24 10.75
CA ILE A 80 -8.35 25.37 10.96
C ILE A 80 -8.69 26.20 12.22
N GLY A 81 -7.71 26.45 13.10
CA GLY A 81 -7.86 27.28 14.30
C GLY A 81 -8.39 28.71 14.04
N GLU A 82 -8.26 29.26 12.83
CA GLU A 82 -8.84 30.58 12.53
C GLU A 82 -10.29 30.53 12.02
N ALA A 83 -10.75 29.39 11.47
CA ALA A 83 -12.14 29.21 11.01
C ALA A 83 -13.04 28.52 12.05
N LEU A 84 -12.45 27.77 12.99
CA LEU A 84 -13.13 27.08 14.09
C LEU A 84 -12.78 27.68 15.46
N ASN A 85 -12.65 29.00 15.55
CA ASN A 85 -12.64 29.71 16.83
C ASN A 85 -14.05 29.73 17.46
N SER A 86 -14.58 28.54 17.74
CA SER A 86 -15.48 28.20 18.84
C SER A 86 -15.81 26.70 18.77
N LYS A 87 -15.14 25.89 19.60
CA LYS A 87 -15.68 24.69 20.27
C LYS A 87 -16.45 23.63 19.45
N SER A 88 -16.25 23.44 18.13
CA SER A 88 -16.93 22.36 17.39
C SER A 88 -16.26 20.98 17.53
N SER A 89 -16.04 20.60 18.79
CA SER A 89 -15.80 19.20 19.21
C SER A 89 -17.18 18.53 19.33
N GLY A 90 -17.28 17.20 19.26
CA GLY A 90 -18.55 16.42 19.27
C GLY A 90 -19.48 16.59 20.49
N ASN A 91 -19.36 17.70 21.22
CA ASN A 91 -20.13 18.13 22.37
C ASN A 91 -20.95 19.42 22.09
N ASP A 92 -21.12 19.86 20.84
CA ASP A 92 -21.87 21.08 20.48
C ASP A 92 -23.34 21.09 20.94
N ALA A 93 -23.90 19.91 21.20
CA ALA A 93 -25.23 19.71 21.79
C ALA A 93 -25.15 19.18 23.24
N GLU A 94 -24.02 19.35 23.91
CA GLU A 94 -23.78 18.93 25.30
C GLU A 94 -23.97 17.42 25.56
N LEU A 95 -23.62 16.56 24.58
CA LEU A 95 -23.70 15.11 24.72
C LEU A 95 -22.93 14.63 25.95
N SER A 96 -21.72 15.13 26.21
CA SER A 96 -20.93 14.72 27.38
C SER A 96 -21.64 15.07 28.70
N ASN A 97 -22.34 16.21 28.76
CA ASN A 97 -23.13 16.60 29.92
C ASN A 97 -24.37 15.72 30.07
N ILE A 98 -25.02 15.29 28.98
CA ILE A 98 -26.15 14.35 29.04
C ILE A 98 -25.68 12.98 29.54
N LEU A 99 -24.59 12.45 28.98
CA LEU A 99 -24.01 11.18 29.41
C LEU A 99 -23.62 11.24 30.90
N ASN A 100 -23.02 12.35 31.33
CA ASN A 100 -22.69 12.59 32.73
C ASN A 100 -23.96 12.66 33.60
N GLN A 101 -24.91 13.54 33.31
CA GLN A 101 -26.05 13.80 34.20
C GLN A 101 -27.09 12.68 34.23
N CYS A 102 -27.24 11.93 33.13
CA CYS A 102 -28.35 10.97 32.96
C CYS A 102 -27.94 9.49 32.91
N ILE A 103 -26.68 9.17 32.57
CA ILE A 103 -26.29 7.78 32.27
C ILE A 103 -25.17 7.30 33.18
N TYR A 104 -23.97 7.84 33.04
CA TYR A 104 -22.80 7.35 33.75
C TYR A 104 -22.58 8.00 35.10
N GLN A 105 -23.08 9.22 35.28
CA GLN A 105 -22.99 9.95 36.54
C GLN A 105 -21.56 10.12 37.04
N TRP A 106 -20.64 10.44 36.12
CA TRP A 106 -19.24 10.61 36.44
C TRP A 106 -18.97 11.71 37.46
N ALA A 107 -19.69 12.84 37.40
CA ALA A 107 -19.70 13.93 38.39
C ALA A 107 -21.06 14.64 38.39
N VAL A 108 -21.99 14.11 39.19
CA VAL A 108 -23.32 14.71 39.42
C VAL A 108 -23.39 15.18 40.87
N LEU A 109 -23.45 16.49 41.06
CA LEU A 109 -23.21 17.14 42.35
C LEU A 109 -24.42 17.96 42.78
N ASN A 110 -24.65 18.10 44.08
CA ASN A 110 -25.57 19.12 44.57
C ASN A 110 -24.88 20.51 44.62
N PRO A 111 -25.63 21.63 44.69
CA PRO A 111 -25.04 22.97 44.68
C PRO A 111 -23.99 23.22 45.79
N THR A 112 -24.15 22.57 46.96
CA THR A 112 -23.17 22.68 48.05
C THR A 112 -21.88 21.92 47.70
N GLN A 113 -21.99 20.74 47.09
CA GLN A 113 -20.84 19.96 46.62
C GLN A 113 -20.10 20.69 45.50
N VAL A 114 -20.80 21.35 44.56
CA VAL A 114 -20.16 22.17 43.51
C VAL A 114 -19.28 23.27 44.12
N LEU A 115 -19.77 23.97 45.15
CA LEU A 115 -19.00 25.01 45.83
C LEU A 115 -17.73 24.45 46.49
N VAL A 116 -17.83 23.26 47.09
CA VAL A 116 -16.69 22.57 47.74
C VAL A 116 -15.69 22.09 46.69
N ALA A 117 -16.15 21.44 45.62
CA ALA A 117 -15.30 20.94 44.54
C ALA A 117 -14.52 22.06 43.86
N LYS A 118 -15.22 23.13 43.50
CA LYS A 118 -14.62 24.31 42.87
C LYS A 118 -13.56 24.96 43.77
N ALA A 119 -13.84 25.07 45.07
CA ALA A 119 -12.88 25.62 46.03
C ALA A 119 -11.66 24.71 46.21
N ALA A 120 -11.86 23.38 46.23
CA ALA A 120 -10.78 22.40 46.34
C ALA A 120 -9.89 22.37 45.08
N ALA A 121 -10.50 22.45 43.89
CA ALA A 121 -9.79 22.46 42.61
C ALA A 121 -8.87 23.68 42.49
N LEU A 122 -9.40 24.85 42.81
CA LEU A 122 -8.66 26.12 42.75
C LEU A 122 -7.56 26.24 43.83
N ALA A 123 -7.60 25.41 44.88
CA ALA A 123 -6.61 25.42 45.96
C ALA A 123 -5.39 24.54 45.69
N ASN A 124 -5.48 23.58 44.75
CA ASN A 124 -4.39 22.67 44.41
C ASN A 124 -3.85 22.97 43.00
N LEU A 125 -2.56 23.32 42.92
CA LEU A 125 -1.88 23.66 41.66
C LEU A 125 -1.89 22.51 40.63
N GLU A 126 -2.05 21.27 41.07
CA GLU A 126 -2.17 20.08 40.21
C GLU A 126 -3.48 20.05 39.39
N TYR A 127 -4.54 20.67 39.91
CA TYR A 127 -5.85 20.77 39.27
C TYR A 127 -6.11 22.16 38.66
N GLY A 128 -5.05 22.94 38.41
CA GLY A 128 -5.17 24.30 37.87
C GLY A 128 -5.92 24.39 36.53
N TRP A 129 -5.95 23.30 35.76
CA TRP A 129 -6.73 23.15 34.53
C TRP A 129 -8.25 23.14 34.74
N MET A 130 -8.74 22.76 35.93
CA MET A 130 -10.18 22.72 36.21
C MET A 130 -10.81 24.10 36.41
N ALA A 131 -10.02 25.17 36.36
CA ALA A 131 -10.51 26.54 36.57
C ALA A 131 -11.55 26.96 35.52
N ASP A 132 -11.45 26.41 34.30
CA ASP A 132 -12.26 26.77 33.13
C ASP A 132 -13.50 25.86 32.92
N ILE A 133 -13.73 24.89 33.81
CA ILE A 133 -14.90 24.00 33.79
C ILE A 133 -16.20 24.77 34.11
N ASP A 134 -17.29 24.42 33.42
CA ASP A 134 -18.65 24.86 33.79
C ASP A 134 -19.16 24.09 35.03
N TRP A 135 -18.72 24.53 36.19
CA TRP A 135 -19.07 23.96 37.49
C TRP A 135 -20.58 23.95 37.77
N ASP A 136 -21.34 24.90 37.21
CA ASP A 136 -22.79 25.00 37.44
C ASP A 136 -23.55 23.93 36.64
N ALA A 137 -23.01 23.46 35.52
CA ALA A 137 -23.58 22.34 34.77
C ALA A 137 -23.59 21.02 35.57
N LEU A 138 -22.65 20.84 36.49
CA LEU A 138 -22.53 19.62 37.32
C LEU A 138 -23.68 19.43 38.32
N ALA A 139 -24.39 20.52 38.67
CA ALA A 139 -25.54 20.50 39.58
C ALA A 139 -26.91 20.61 38.90
N ARG A 140 -26.94 20.49 37.57
CA ARG A 140 -28.16 20.70 36.80
C ARG A 140 -29.17 19.54 36.92
N GLY A 141 -28.67 18.33 37.21
CA GLY A 141 -29.46 17.09 37.23
C GLY A 141 -29.93 16.67 35.84
N CYS A 142 -30.35 15.41 35.68
CA CYS A 142 -30.74 14.88 34.37
C CYS A 142 -31.87 15.69 33.71
N ASP A 143 -32.99 15.92 34.40
CA ASP A 143 -34.12 16.68 33.85
C ASP A 143 -33.72 18.11 33.44
N GLY A 144 -32.96 18.81 34.29
CA GLY A 144 -32.49 20.16 34.01
C GLY A 144 -31.51 20.19 32.83
N GLN A 145 -30.67 19.17 32.69
CA GLN A 145 -29.71 19.05 31.60
C GLN A 145 -30.40 18.75 30.27
N LEU A 146 -31.36 17.82 30.24
CA LEU A 146 -32.15 17.54 29.03
C LEU A 146 -32.95 18.78 28.59
N GLU A 147 -33.53 19.53 29.53
CA GLU A 147 -34.24 20.78 29.21
C GLU A 147 -33.29 21.87 28.68
N HIS A 148 -32.09 21.99 29.26
CA HIS A 148 -31.09 22.94 28.79
C HIS A 148 -30.60 22.61 27.38
N THR A 149 -30.21 21.36 27.12
CA THR A 149 -29.80 20.92 25.79
C THR A 149 -30.91 21.15 24.76
N ASN A 150 -32.17 20.85 25.11
CA ASN A 150 -33.31 21.14 24.24
C ASN A 150 -33.42 22.64 23.89
N ARG A 151 -33.16 23.55 24.83
CA ARG A 151 -33.13 25.00 24.54
C ARG A 151 -31.99 25.39 23.61
N LEU A 152 -30.81 24.79 23.76
CA LEU A 152 -29.65 25.04 22.89
C LEU A 152 -29.91 24.59 21.45
N ILE A 153 -30.39 23.35 21.25
CA ILE A 153 -30.72 22.80 19.91
C ILE A 153 -31.75 23.68 19.21
N ASN A 154 -32.71 24.21 19.96
CA ASN A 154 -33.76 25.06 19.41
C ASN A 154 -33.34 26.53 19.19
N ALA A 155 -32.15 26.94 19.64
CA ALA A 155 -31.68 28.31 19.47
C ALA A 155 -31.24 28.62 18.02
N ASP A 156 -31.43 29.87 17.61
CA ASP A 156 -31.01 30.35 16.28
C ASP A 156 -29.50 30.24 16.07
N ALA A 157 -28.70 30.39 17.14
CA ALA A 157 -27.25 30.30 17.09
C ALA A 157 -26.78 28.91 16.67
N PHE A 158 -27.40 27.85 17.20
CA PHE A 158 -27.09 26.47 16.84
C PHE A 158 -27.43 26.20 15.37
N SER A 159 -28.60 26.68 14.92
CA SER A 159 -29.03 26.54 13.52
C SER A 159 -28.07 27.26 12.54
N LYS A 160 -27.56 28.45 12.92
CA LYS A 160 -26.56 29.19 12.13
C LYS A 160 -25.17 28.52 12.13
N SER A 161 -24.78 27.88 13.24
CA SER A 161 -23.55 27.09 13.30
C SER A 161 -23.62 25.92 12.32
N LEU A 162 -24.76 25.19 12.31
CA LEU A 162 -25.02 24.13 11.34
C LEU A 162 -25.02 24.65 9.90
N ASP A 163 -25.62 25.82 9.63
CA ASP A 163 -25.57 26.44 8.32
C ASP A 163 -24.13 26.77 7.90
N ASN A 164 -23.27 27.22 8.82
CA ASN A 164 -21.86 27.51 8.55
C ASN A 164 -21.04 26.24 8.32
N VAL A 165 -21.25 25.19 9.11
CA VAL A 165 -20.64 23.87 8.92
C VAL A 165 -21.05 23.31 7.57
N ILE A 166 -22.35 23.31 7.26
CA ILE A 166 -22.88 22.83 5.98
C ILE A 166 -22.43 23.74 4.82
N ALA A 167 -22.22 25.03 5.01
CA ALA A 167 -21.64 25.90 3.98
C ALA A 167 -20.14 25.65 3.76
N ALA A 168 -19.37 25.38 4.81
CA ALA A 168 -17.98 24.94 4.70
C ALA A 168 -17.89 23.58 4.00
N ALA A 169 -18.86 22.72 4.30
CA ALA A 169 -18.99 21.37 3.82
C ALA A 169 -19.79 21.27 2.51
N LYS A 170 -20.36 22.36 1.98
CA LYS A 170 -20.78 22.46 0.56
C LYS A 170 -19.60 22.24 -0.41
N LYS A 171 -18.37 22.24 0.11
CA LYS A 171 -17.17 21.81 -0.61
C LYS A 171 -16.97 20.27 -0.57
N LYS A 172 -17.67 19.53 0.32
CA LYS A 172 -17.43 18.18 0.87
C LYS A 172 -18.53 17.73 1.95
N LEU A 173 -19.60 16.92 1.68
CA LEU A 173 -20.69 16.48 2.67
C LEU A 173 -21.40 15.12 2.38
N GLY A 174 -21.98 14.31 3.32
CA GLY A 174 -22.30 14.41 4.80
C GLY A 174 -22.92 13.10 5.45
N SER A 175 -23.25 13.06 6.78
CA SER A 175 -24.04 11.98 7.49
C SER A 175 -24.93 12.46 8.70
N ASN A 176 -25.69 11.55 9.35
CA ASN A 176 -26.78 11.76 10.38
C ASN A 176 -26.42 11.24 11.83
N TYR A 177 -27.35 11.24 12.81
CA TYR A 177 -27.27 10.55 14.11
C TYR A 177 -28.38 9.48 14.29
N ALA A 178 -28.16 8.43 15.11
CA ALA A 178 -29.17 7.43 15.47
C ALA A 178 -29.57 7.44 16.96
N LYS A 179 -30.82 7.07 17.23
CA LYS A 179 -31.37 6.87 18.58
C LYS A 179 -30.73 5.64 19.22
N PHE A 180 -30.28 5.81 20.45
CA PHE A 180 -29.64 4.74 21.22
C PHE A 180 -30.65 3.88 22.00
N TRP A 181 -31.88 4.35 22.24
CA TRP A 181 -32.87 3.66 23.08
C TRP A 181 -34.06 3.16 22.26
N ALA A 182 -34.57 1.96 22.58
CA ALA A 182 -35.76 1.39 21.98
C ALA A 182 -36.97 2.32 22.12
N GLU A 183 -37.75 2.43 21.04
CA GLU A 183 -38.91 3.34 20.96
C GLU A 183 -40.17 2.77 21.58
N ASP A 184 -40.21 1.47 21.85
CA ASP A 184 -41.29 0.82 22.59
C ASP A 184 -41.31 1.22 24.08
N LEU A 185 -40.21 1.81 24.57
CA LEU A 185 -40.00 2.31 25.92
C LEU A 185 -40.43 1.29 26.98
N SER A 186 -40.04 0.02 26.80
CA SER A 186 -40.39 -1.06 27.73
C SER A 186 -40.04 -0.70 29.19
N PRO A 187 -40.96 -0.85 30.17
CA PRO A 187 -40.68 -0.58 31.59
C PRO A 187 -39.60 -1.48 32.20
N ALA A 188 -39.17 -2.54 31.49
CA ALA A 188 -38.10 -3.43 31.92
C ALA A 188 -36.79 -2.67 32.21
N CYS A 189 -36.52 -1.58 31.48
CA CYS A 189 -35.33 -0.76 31.69
C CYS A 189 -35.48 0.36 32.73
N ASP A 190 -36.68 0.58 33.29
CA ASP A 190 -36.91 1.70 34.22
C ASP A 190 -36.16 1.56 35.55
N LYS A 191 -35.59 0.38 35.81
CA LYS A 191 -34.80 0.06 37.01
C LYS A 191 -33.31 -0.13 36.71
N VAL A 192 -32.90 0.01 35.45
CA VAL A 192 -31.50 -0.15 35.03
C VAL A 192 -30.76 1.16 35.27
N SER A 193 -29.58 1.06 35.87
CA SER A 193 -28.64 2.17 36.02
C SER A 193 -27.28 1.78 35.48
N TRP A 194 -26.62 2.69 34.77
CA TRP A 194 -25.25 2.53 34.27
C TRP A 194 -24.25 3.40 35.04
N SER A 195 -24.63 3.88 36.23
CA SER A 195 -23.77 4.66 37.10
C SER A 195 -22.47 3.93 37.41
N THR A 196 -21.35 4.62 37.25
CA THR A 196 -20.02 4.02 37.31
C THR A 196 -19.37 4.13 38.68
N TRP A 197 -19.89 4.99 39.56
CA TRP A 197 -19.40 5.21 40.93
C TRP A 197 -20.34 4.62 41.97
N ILE A 198 -19.83 4.31 43.17
CA ILE A 198 -20.63 3.74 44.27
C ILE A 198 -21.35 4.87 45.04
N HIS A 199 -22.38 5.48 44.44
CA HIS A 199 -23.23 6.52 45.04
C HIS A 199 -24.71 6.32 44.69
N ASP A 200 -25.60 7.27 45.06
CA ASP A 200 -27.01 7.27 44.63
C ASP A 200 -27.09 7.20 43.09
N THR A 201 -27.94 6.32 42.57
CA THR A 201 -27.93 5.93 41.14
C THR A 201 -29.15 6.48 40.40
N GLU A 202 -28.92 7.11 39.25
CA GLU A 202 -30.00 7.49 38.33
C GLU A 202 -30.38 6.32 37.43
N THR A 203 -31.67 6.25 37.10
CA THR A 203 -32.22 5.12 36.36
C THR A 203 -32.64 5.55 34.96
N LEU A 204 -32.53 4.62 34.02
CA LEU A 204 -32.91 4.79 32.61
C LEU A 204 -34.43 4.67 32.43
N THR A 205 -35.18 5.50 33.16
CA THR A 205 -36.63 5.54 33.11
C THR A 205 -37.12 5.74 31.68
N SER A 206 -38.32 5.23 31.39
CA SER A 206 -38.99 5.43 30.11
C SER A 206 -39.09 6.91 29.74
N ALA A 207 -39.28 7.79 30.73
CA ALA A 207 -39.30 9.25 30.52
C ALA A 207 -37.93 9.79 30.07
N HIS A 208 -36.84 9.36 30.72
CA HIS A 208 -35.48 9.78 30.35
C HIS A 208 -35.09 9.24 28.96
N ARG A 209 -35.32 7.95 28.69
CA ARG A 209 -35.04 7.33 27.38
C ARG A 209 -35.82 7.99 26.26
N LYS A 210 -37.11 8.26 26.49
CA LYS A 210 -37.93 9.00 25.53
C LYS A 210 -37.35 10.39 25.26
N THR A 211 -37.01 11.13 26.31
CA THR A 211 -36.50 12.50 26.15
C THR A 211 -35.16 12.50 25.40
N MET A 212 -34.27 11.53 25.67
CA MET A 212 -33.02 11.39 24.92
C MET A 212 -33.26 11.06 23.43
N ASN A 213 -34.23 10.19 23.11
CA ASN A 213 -34.63 9.94 21.73
C ASN A 213 -35.23 11.18 21.06
N ASP A 214 -36.09 11.92 21.77
CA ASP A 214 -36.69 13.17 21.28
C ASP A 214 -35.61 14.24 20.97
N LEU A 215 -34.48 14.23 21.72
CA LEU A 215 -33.33 15.10 21.44
C LEU A 215 -32.61 14.69 20.15
N VAL A 216 -32.40 13.40 19.90
CA VAL A 216 -31.83 12.90 18.64
C VAL A 216 -32.72 13.30 17.46
N ASP A 217 -34.03 13.07 17.57
CA ASP A 217 -35.00 13.50 16.54
C ASP A 217 -34.93 15.02 16.30
N SER A 218 -34.73 15.81 17.37
CA SER A 218 -34.60 17.27 17.28
C SER A 218 -33.31 17.70 16.56
N VAL A 219 -32.18 17.05 16.84
CA VAL A 219 -30.90 17.30 16.14
C VAL A 219 -31.01 16.90 14.67
N ASN A 220 -31.49 15.69 14.38
CA ASN A 220 -31.68 15.19 13.02
C ASN A 220 -32.58 16.11 12.20
N LYS A 221 -33.66 16.61 12.81
CA LYS A 221 -34.54 17.61 12.18
C LYS A 221 -33.83 18.93 11.87
N LYS A 222 -32.92 19.39 12.74
CA LYS A 222 -32.14 20.61 12.49
C LYS A 222 -31.13 20.41 11.36
N ILE A 223 -30.50 19.24 11.29
CA ILE A 223 -29.59 18.86 10.21
C ILE A 223 -30.36 18.76 8.89
N SER A 224 -31.45 18.00 8.84
CA SER A 224 -32.26 17.87 7.62
C SER A 224 -32.80 19.23 7.15
N SER A 225 -33.27 20.08 8.06
CA SER A 225 -33.70 21.45 7.72
C SER A 225 -32.55 22.31 7.18
N ALA A 226 -31.32 22.10 7.66
CA ALA A 226 -30.14 22.82 7.16
C ALA A 226 -29.70 22.29 5.79
N VAL A 227 -29.82 20.98 5.55
CA VAL A 227 -29.65 20.35 4.23
C VAL A 227 -30.70 20.88 3.23
N GLU A 228 -31.96 20.98 3.63
CA GLU A 228 -33.03 21.59 2.82
C GLU A 228 -32.69 23.04 2.43
N ARG A 229 -32.20 23.85 3.40
CA ARG A 229 -31.73 25.22 3.13
C ARG A 229 -30.50 25.24 2.23
N ALA A 230 -29.64 24.23 2.32
CA ALA A 230 -28.45 24.10 1.48
C ALA A 230 -28.78 23.78 0.02
N GLY A 231 -29.92 23.14 -0.25
CA GLY A 231 -30.44 22.81 -1.57
C GLY A 231 -29.93 21.46 -2.09
N ALA A 232 -30.28 21.13 -3.35
CA ALA A 232 -30.09 19.80 -3.97
C ALA A 232 -28.62 19.31 -4.11
N GLN A 233 -27.65 20.10 -3.67
CA GLN A 233 -26.22 19.75 -3.65
C GLN A 233 -25.83 18.94 -2.39
N VAL A 234 -26.75 18.78 -1.44
CA VAL A 234 -26.52 18.06 -0.18
C VAL A 234 -27.72 17.14 0.06
N LYS A 235 -27.44 15.88 0.42
CA LYS A 235 -28.46 14.89 0.81
C LYS A 235 -28.30 14.55 2.29
N PHE A 236 -29.42 14.44 2.98
CA PHE A 236 -29.48 13.92 4.35
C PHE A 236 -29.73 12.41 4.28
N VAL A 237 -28.83 11.61 4.84
CA VAL A 237 -28.91 10.14 4.85
C VAL A 237 -29.38 9.68 6.22
N ASP A 238 -30.67 9.33 6.33
CA ASP A 238 -31.29 8.99 7.61
C ASP A 238 -31.16 7.51 7.97
N TYR A 239 -30.05 7.14 8.61
CA TYR A 239 -29.82 5.75 9.01
C TYR A 239 -30.53 5.33 10.32
N ASP A 240 -31.10 6.26 11.11
CA ASP A 240 -31.75 5.93 12.40
C ASP A 240 -32.92 4.96 12.23
N SER A 241 -33.70 5.17 11.16
CA SER A 241 -34.88 4.35 10.84
C SER A 241 -34.52 2.86 10.72
N TYR A 242 -33.35 2.55 10.15
CA TYR A 242 -32.85 1.19 9.98
C TYR A 242 -32.37 0.59 11.30
N VAL A 243 -31.75 1.40 12.18
CA VAL A 243 -31.36 0.95 13.53
C VAL A 243 -32.58 0.50 14.32
N GLY A 244 -33.68 1.26 14.25
CA GLY A 244 -34.95 0.87 14.84
C GLY A 244 -35.57 -0.36 14.19
N TYR A 245 -35.60 -0.42 12.86
CA TYR A 245 -36.18 -1.53 12.10
C TYR A 245 -35.52 -2.88 12.44
N PHE A 246 -34.20 -2.89 12.66
CA PHE A 246 -33.43 -4.09 12.97
C PHE A 246 -33.25 -4.36 14.48
N ASN A 247 -33.95 -3.64 15.36
CA ASN A 247 -33.84 -3.74 16.82
C ASN A 247 -32.39 -3.53 17.34
N GLY A 248 -31.67 -2.59 16.73
CA GLY A 248 -30.28 -2.29 17.01
C GLY A 248 -30.03 -1.48 18.28
N ARG A 249 -31.07 -1.04 18.99
CA ARG A 249 -30.96 -0.08 20.10
C ARG A 249 -30.84 -0.77 21.46
N PHE A 250 -30.48 -0.02 22.50
CA PHE A 250 -30.55 -0.51 23.88
C PHE A 250 -32.01 -0.60 24.34
N CYS A 251 -32.30 -1.49 25.29
CA CYS A 251 -33.61 -1.67 25.91
C CYS A 251 -34.76 -2.18 25.00
N GLU A 252 -34.45 -2.86 23.90
CA GLU A 252 -35.47 -3.53 23.05
C GLU A 252 -36.25 -4.61 23.82
N ALA A 253 -37.54 -4.78 23.51
CA ALA A 253 -38.38 -5.80 24.11
C ALA A 253 -37.77 -7.22 24.03
N GLY A 254 -37.91 -7.97 25.13
CA GLY A 254 -37.47 -9.37 25.21
C GLY A 254 -35.99 -9.56 25.57
N VAL A 255 -35.24 -8.48 25.81
CA VAL A 255 -33.81 -8.53 26.12
C VAL A 255 -33.58 -8.33 27.62
N ASP A 256 -32.97 -9.31 28.29
CA ASP A 256 -32.56 -9.19 29.69
C ASP A 256 -31.31 -8.30 29.79
N LYS A 257 -31.46 -7.14 30.43
CA LYS A 257 -30.40 -6.14 30.62
C LYS A 257 -29.77 -6.18 32.01
N SER A 258 -30.10 -7.19 32.82
CA SER A 258 -29.53 -7.39 34.15
C SER A 258 -28.22 -8.21 34.16
N THR A 259 -27.79 -8.72 33.00
CA THR A 259 -26.60 -9.55 32.85
C THR A 259 -25.32 -8.72 32.91
N SER A 260 -24.31 -9.21 33.63
CA SER A 260 -22.98 -8.58 33.75
C SER A 260 -22.06 -8.84 32.55
N ASP A 261 -22.45 -9.75 31.66
CA ASP A 261 -21.60 -10.26 30.59
C ASP A 261 -21.97 -9.54 29.29
N SER A 262 -20.98 -8.91 28.66
CA SER A 262 -21.17 -8.23 27.37
C SER A 262 -20.81 -9.13 26.19
N ASN A 263 -21.18 -8.65 25.00
CA ASN A 263 -20.91 -9.11 23.64
C ASN A 263 -21.95 -10.02 22.95
N THR A 264 -23.01 -10.51 23.59
CA THR A 264 -23.74 -11.70 23.06
C THR A 264 -25.11 -11.46 22.43
N ARG A 265 -25.53 -10.20 22.18
CA ARG A 265 -26.86 -9.95 21.59
C ARG A 265 -26.81 -9.74 20.07
N GLU A 266 -27.34 -10.71 19.34
CA GLU A 266 -27.64 -10.67 17.90
C GLU A 266 -28.38 -9.37 17.54
N GLY A 267 -27.88 -8.64 16.54
CA GLY A 267 -28.48 -7.42 16.00
C GLY A 267 -28.24 -6.11 16.77
N LEU A 268 -27.52 -6.12 17.91
CA LEU A 268 -27.18 -4.88 18.61
C LEU A 268 -26.19 -4.04 17.80
N MET A 269 -26.53 -2.76 17.56
CA MET A 269 -25.78 -1.89 16.64
C MET A 269 -24.80 -0.92 17.34
N PHE A 270 -24.78 -0.91 18.68
CA PHE A 270 -23.87 -0.09 19.50
C PHE A 270 -23.14 -0.92 20.57
N TYR A 271 -21.92 -0.55 20.95
CA TYR A 271 -21.19 -1.25 22.02
C TYR A 271 -21.83 -1.03 23.41
N GLU A 272 -21.84 -2.07 24.26
CA GLU A 272 -22.26 -2.04 25.68
C GLU A 272 -21.07 -1.90 26.65
N LEU A 273 -21.35 -1.57 27.91
CA LEU A 273 -20.37 -1.21 28.94
C LEU A 273 -19.26 -2.23 29.19
N ASN A 274 -19.57 -3.52 29.19
CA ASN A 274 -18.57 -4.56 29.50
C ASN A 274 -18.02 -5.22 28.22
N THR A 275 -18.18 -4.59 27.04
CA THR A 275 -17.80 -5.22 25.76
C THR A 275 -16.30 -5.40 25.68
N TRP A 276 -15.86 -6.63 25.47
CA TRP A 276 -14.45 -6.97 25.40
C TRP A 276 -13.80 -6.40 24.13
N ASP A 277 -12.58 -5.90 24.31
CA ASP A 277 -11.70 -5.52 23.20
C ASP A 277 -11.05 -6.77 22.59
N PRO A 278 -11.08 -6.98 21.26
CA PRO A 278 -10.35 -8.06 20.60
C PRO A 278 -8.84 -8.13 20.92
N ILE A 279 -8.22 -7.02 21.35
CA ILE A 279 -6.78 -6.88 21.64
C ILE A 279 -6.51 -6.63 23.13
N GLY A 280 -7.55 -6.51 23.96
CA GLY A 280 -7.46 -6.23 25.39
C GLY A 280 -7.93 -7.41 26.24
N SER A 281 -7.17 -7.78 27.27
CA SER A 281 -7.57 -8.81 28.24
C SER A 281 -8.57 -8.30 29.29
N ASN A 282 -8.97 -7.03 29.22
CA ASN A 282 -9.79 -6.37 30.22
C ASN A 282 -10.58 -5.18 29.63
N PRO A 283 -11.92 -5.21 29.56
CA PRO A 283 -12.74 -4.06 29.13
C PRO A 283 -12.61 -2.86 30.09
N HIS A 284 -12.02 -3.07 31.26
CA HIS A 284 -11.70 -2.05 32.25
C HIS A 284 -10.20 -1.73 32.30
N LYS A 285 -9.43 -2.03 31.23
CA LYS A 285 -8.06 -1.54 31.08
C LYS A 285 -8.08 -0.01 30.97
N ARG A 286 -7.11 0.65 31.61
CA ARG A 286 -6.92 2.10 31.52
C ARG A 286 -5.56 2.40 30.90
N SER A 287 -5.57 3.13 29.79
CA SER A 287 -4.36 3.63 29.14
C SER A 287 -3.70 4.76 29.97
N GLN A 288 -2.40 4.98 29.74
CA GLN A 288 -1.65 6.10 30.33
C GLN A 288 -1.70 7.36 29.44
N ASP A 289 -2.49 7.34 28.36
CA ASP A 289 -2.61 8.46 27.43
C ASP A 289 -3.49 9.55 28.03
N ARG A 290 -3.07 10.82 27.92
CA ARG A 290 -3.79 11.96 28.51
C ARG A 290 -4.62 12.66 27.43
N PRO A 291 -5.96 12.61 27.48
CA PRO A 291 -6.79 13.26 26.48
C PRO A 291 -6.69 14.78 26.57
N LEU A 292 -6.88 15.45 25.43
CA LEU A 292 -6.86 16.91 25.34
C LEU A 292 -8.18 17.51 25.84
N GLU A 293 -8.08 18.61 26.58
CA GLU A 293 -9.20 19.43 27.04
C GLU A 293 -10.13 19.81 25.85
N GLY A 294 -11.44 19.73 26.08
CA GLY A 294 -12.46 20.07 25.08
C GLY A 294 -12.76 18.98 24.05
N THR A 295 -12.06 17.85 24.07
CA THR A 295 -12.50 16.62 23.37
C THR A 295 -13.54 15.87 24.20
N PHE A 296 -14.32 14.97 23.58
CA PHE A 296 -15.23 14.10 24.32
C PHE A 296 -14.49 13.31 25.41
N GLU A 297 -13.38 12.66 25.04
CA GLU A 297 -12.57 11.86 25.95
C GLU A 297 -11.93 12.70 27.07
N GLY A 298 -11.55 13.95 26.76
CA GLY A 298 -11.14 14.95 27.74
C GLY A 298 -12.27 15.21 28.73
N SER A 299 -13.43 15.67 28.26
CA SER A 299 -14.56 16.05 29.11
C SER A 299 -15.04 14.92 30.04
N VAL A 300 -15.07 13.66 29.59
CA VAL A 300 -15.48 12.55 30.46
C VAL A 300 -14.46 12.28 31.57
N ASN A 301 -13.17 12.45 31.30
CA ASN A 301 -12.11 12.34 32.30
C ASN A 301 -12.06 13.54 33.25
N GLU A 302 -12.39 14.74 32.77
CA GLU A 302 -12.54 15.93 33.63
C GLU A 302 -13.61 15.69 34.71
N TYR A 303 -14.76 15.13 34.33
CA TYR A 303 -15.80 14.77 35.29
C TYR A 303 -15.31 13.73 36.31
N ALA A 304 -14.60 12.69 35.86
CA ALA A 304 -14.10 11.66 36.76
C ALA A 304 -13.11 12.21 37.80
N GLU A 305 -12.25 13.14 37.40
CA GLU A 305 -11.33 13.84 38.31
C GLU A 305 -12.05 14.74 39.33
N ILE A 306 -13.13 15.41 38.92
CA ILE A 306 -13.95 16.22 39.85
C ILE A 306 -14.55 15.35 40.97
N THR A 307 -14.98 14.14 40.65
CA THR A 307 -15.51 13.20 41.65
C THR A 307 -14.42 12.74 42.61
N LYS A 308 -13.23 12.38 42.12
CA LYS A 308 -12.08 12.07 42.98
C LYS A 308 -11.64 13.24 43.86
N LEU A 309 -11.77 14.46 43.37
CA LEU A 309 -11.46 15.65 44.16
C LEU A 309 -12.41 15.83 45.35
N LEU A 310 -13.68 15.50 45.17
CA LEU A 310 -14.71 15.60 46.22
C LEU A 310 -14.70 14.44 47.19
N ASP A 311 -14.44 13.24 46.68
CA ASP A 311 -14.32 12.02 47.44
C ASP A 311 -13.06 11.28 46.96
N PRO A 312 -11.89 11.56 47.58
CA PRO A 312 -10.64 10.90 47.23
C PRO A 312 -10.66 9.38 47.39
N ASP A 313 -11.62 8.84 48.14
CA ASP A 313 -11.82 7.41 48.36
C ASP A 313 -12.87 6.80 47.42
N ALA A 314 -13.44 7.57 46.49
CA ALA A 314 -14.42 7.11 45.52
C ALA A 314 -13.88 5.94 44.67
N GLN A 315 -14.67 4.89 44.55
CA GLN A 315 -14.33 3.70 43.77
C GLN A 315 -15.36 3.46 42.67
N PHE A 316 -14.90 2.95 41.53
CA PHE A 316 -15.78 2.48 40.48
C PHE A 316 -16.59 1.26 40.94
N SER A 317 -17.80 1.11 40.41
CA SER A 317 -18.65 -0.08 40.62
C SER A 317 -17.98 -1.39 40.14
N LYS A 318 -16.98 -1.28 39.25
CA LYS A 318 -16.10 -2.36 38.77
C LYS A 318 -14.62 -2.12 39.13
N GLN A 319 -14.31 -1.38 40.19
CA GLN A 319 -12.94 -1.00 40.56
C GLN A 319 -11.97 -2.18 40.64
N THR A 320 -12.41 -3.33 41.16
CA THR A 320 -11.59 -4.54 41.28
C THR A 320 -11.22 -5.17 39.93
N SER A 321 -11.92 -4.78 38.87
CA SER A 321 -11.65 -5.18 37.50
C SER A 321 -10.79 -4.17 36.75
N VAL A 322 -10.51 -2.98 37.29
CA VAL A 322 -9.65 -1.99 36.62
C VAL A 322 -8.19 -2.40 36.73
N SER A 323 -7.49 -2.42 35.60
CA SER A 323 -6.05 -2.67 35.54
C SER A 323 -5.33 -1.54 34.82
N ASP A 324 -4.36 -0.93 35.50
CA ASP A 324 -3.46 0.06 34.90
C ASP A 324 -2.32 -0.65 34.18
N ASP A 325 -1.89 -0.12 33.03
CA ASP A 325 -0.68 -0.60 32.37
C ASP A 325 0.54 -0.41 33.28
N THR A 326 1.22 -1.51 33.66
CA THR A 326 2.47 -1.47 34.42
C THR A 326 3.66 -1.40 33.46
N THR A 327 4.50 -0.38 33.61
CA THR A 327 5.75 -0.18 32.86
C THR A 327 6.65 -1.41 32.86
N ASP A 328 6.74 -2.09 31.72
CA ASP A 328 7.92 -2.89 31.37
C ASP A 328 8.81 -2.06 30.43
N MET A 329 10.10 -2.03 30.71
CA MET A 329 11.01 -0.93 30.38
C MET A 329 11.60 -1.00 28.95
N THR A 330 10.82 -1.41 27.95
CA THR A 330 11.33 -1.73 26.58
C THR A 330 10.57 -1.08 25.41
N LEU A 331 9.67 -0.12 25.65
CA LEU A 331 8.92 0.59 24.59
C LEU A 331 9.00 2.11 24.77
N VAL A 332 10.21 2.67 24.78
CA VAL A 332 10.43 4.14 24.80
C VAL A 332 10.62 4.72 23.39
N GLU A 333 10.72 3.89 22.33
CA GLU A 333 11.03 4.38 20.98
C GLU A 333 9.81 4.78 20.11
N SER A 334 8.57 4.69 20.59
CA SER A 334 7.38 5.00 19.77
C SER A 334 6.56 6.24 20.18
N LYS A 335 6.96 7.02 21.19
CA LYS A 335 6.20 8.22 21.64
C LYS A 335 6.90 9.57 21.44
N LEU A 336 7.63 9.73 20.33
CA LEU A 336 8.26 11.02 19.97
C LEU A 336 7.80 11.59 18.62
N SER A 337 6.63 11.17 18.11
CA SER A 337 6.06 11.71 16.87
C SER A 337 4.56 12.02 16.94
N LEU A 338 4.15 12.88 17.89
CA LEU A 338 2.88 13.62 17.74
C LEU A 338 2.91 15.03 18.37
N SER A 339 4.09 15.60 18.51
CA SER A 339 4.29 16.96 19.01
C SER A 339 5.00 17.81 17.96
N ALA A 340 4.32 18.03 16.84
CA ALA A 340 4.67 19.11 15.92
C ALA A 340 3.46 19.59 15.10
N VAL A 341 2.43 20.18 15.75
CA VAL A 341 1.75 21.43 15.30
C VAL A 341 0.91 22.03 16.44
N SER A 342 1.51 22.95 17.21
CA SER A 342 0.98 24.28 17.61
C SER A 342 1.67 24.75 18.88
N GLU A 343 2.19 25.99 18.88
CA GLU A 343 2.36 26.74 20.12
C GLU A 343 0.96 27.18 20.60
N SER A 344 0.15 26.21 21.02
CA SER A 344 -1.00 26.47 21.90
C SER A 344 -0.77 25.69 23.18
N SER A 345 -1.08 26.33 24.30
CA SER A 345 -1.02 25.78 25.64
C SER A 345 -2.12 24.73 25.85
N ASP A 346 -2.18 23.71 25.00
CA ASP A 346 -3.24 22.72 25.03
C ASP A 346 -3.09 21.88 26.29
N ILE A 347 -4.13 21.90 27.13
CA ILE A 347 -4.11 21.33 28.46
C ILE A 347 -4.47 19.84 28.37
N GLU A 348 -3.61 18.99 28.93
CA GLU A 348 -3.81 17.54 29.01
C GLU A 348 -4.53 17.16 30.31
N VAL A 349 -5.68 16.47 30.17
CA VAL A 349 -6.48 15.98 31.29
C VAL A 349 -5.94 14.62 31.77
N PRO A 350 -5.81 14.37 33.08
CA PRO A 350 -5.49 13.04 33.59
C PRO A 350 -6.51 11.98 33.12
N ASN A 351 -6.04 10.83 32.67
CA ASN A 351 -6.91 9.73 32.27
C ASN A 351 -7.25 8.82 33.46
N VAL A 352 -8.50 8.91 33.91
CA VAL A 352 -9.03 8.28 35.11
C VAL A 352 -9.96 7.13 34.79
N LEU A 353 -10.74 7.27 33.71
CA LEU A 353 -11.73 6.29 33.31
C LEU A 353 -11.06 5.16 32.53
N PRO A 354 -11.46 3.90 32.75
CA PRO A 354 -11.09 2.82 31.85
C PRO A 354 -11.53 3.06 30.40
N ASP A 355 -10.73 2.60 29.44
CA ASP A 355 -10.91 2.85 28.00
C ASP A 355 -12.26 2.32 27.49
N GLY A 356 -12.80 1.25 28.10
CA GLY A 356 -14.10 0.68 27.76
C GLY A 356 -15.29 1.63 27.96
N TYR A 357 -15.20 2.60 28.87
CA TYR A 357 -16.26 3.60 29.06
C TYR A 357 -16.40 4.55 27.87
N GLY A 358 -15.30 4.86 27.18
CA GLY A 358 -15.30 5.68 25.96
C GLY A 358 -15.82 4.97 24.70
N ARG A 359 -15.96 3.64 24.75
CA ARG A 359 -16.41 2.80 23.62
C ARG A 359 -17.93 2.64 23.56
N VAL A 360 -18.61 2.73 24.69
CA VAL A 360 -20.06 2.55 24.77
C VAL A 360 -20.76 3.63 23.95
N PHE A 361 -21.87 3.29 23.30
CA PHE A 361 -22.56 4.12 22.30
C PHE A 361 -21.85 4.27 20.94
N HIS A 362 -20.63 3.74 20.77
CA HIS A 362 -19.99 3.68 19.46
C HIS A 362 -20.72 2.66 18.55
N PRO A 363 -20.94 2.96 17.25
CA PRO A 363 -21.45 1.99 16.28
C PRO A 363 -20.60 0.71 16.26
N GLN A 364 -21.26 -0.45 16.19
CA GLN A 364 -20.59 -1.72 15.88
C GLN A 364 -20.36 -1.84 14.37
N ILE A 365 -19.58 -2.85 13.97
CA ILE A 365 -19.24 -3.15 12.56
C ILE A 365 -20.49 -3.18 11.67
N GLN A 366 -21.57 -3.84 12.13
CA GLN A 366 -22.83 -3.94 11.39
C GLN A 366 -23.47 -2.58 11.09
N LEU A 367 -23.43 -1.65 12.04
CA LEU A 367 -23.97 -0.32 11.84
C LEU A 367 -23.09 0.53 10.91
N HIS A 368 -21.77 0.37 10.97
CA HIS A 368 -20.87 1.01 10.01
C HIS A 368 -21.14 0.55 8.57
N GLU A 369 -21.36 -0.76 8.34
CA GLU A 369 -21.69 -1.32 7.03
C GLU A 369 -23.03 -0.78 6.49
N LEU A 370 -24.05 -0.75 7.34
CA LEU A 370 -25.36 -0.20 6.99
C LEU A 370 -25.28 1.28 6.58
N ILE A 371 -24.57 2.11 7.35
CA ILE A 371 -24.40 3.54 7.04
C ILE A 371 -23.70 3.70 5.68
N ALA A 372 -22.63 2.92 5.42
CA ALA A 372 -21.90 2.98 4.15
C ALA A 372 -22.80 2.61 2.95
N ASN A 373 -23.59 1.55 3.07
CA ASN A 373 -24.50 1.11 2.00
C ASN A 373 -25.59 2.14 1.69
N LEU A 374 -26.14 2.80 2.71
CA LEU A 374 -27.16 3.84 2.53
C LEU A 374 -26.62 5.07 1.80
N VAL A 375 -25.38 5.47 2.09
CA VAL A 375 -24.72 6.56 1.37
C VAL A 375 -24.58 6.21 -0.12
N ILE A 376 -24.10 5.01 -0.44
CA ILE A 376 -23.94 4.54 -1.83
C ILE A 376 -25.28 4.48 -2.56
N TYR A 377 -26.31 3.94 -1.91
CA TYR A 377 -27.66 3.87 -2.46
C TYR A 377 -28.19 5.27 -2.83
N GLU A 378 -28.09 6.24 -1.91
CA GLU A 378 -28.60 7.60 -2.14
C GLU A 378 -27.86 8.33 -3.28
N MET A 379 -26.56 8.09 -3.40
CA MET A 379 -25.78 8.67 -4.49
C MET A 379 -26.16 8.06 -5.84
N THR A 380 -26.33 6.74 -5.90
CA THR A 380 -26.72 6.01 -7.11
C THR A 380 -28.12 6.44 -7.54
N ASN A 381 -29.06 6.49 -6.60
CA ASN A 381 -30.43 6.95 -6.82
C ASN A 381 -30.46 8.38 -7.38
N LYS A 382 -29.62 9.28 -6.85
CA LYS A 382 -29.51 10.65 -7.37
C LYS A 382 -29.02 10.70 -8.81
N ASN A 383 -28.00 9.90 -9.17
CA ASN A 383 -27.48 9.84 -10.53
C ASN A 383 -28.54 9.35 -11.53
N GLU A 384 -29.30 8.31 -11.18
CA GLU A 384 -30.40 7.80 -12.00
C GLU A 384 -31.47 8.88 -12.23
N MET A 385 -31.92 9.54 -11.15
CA MET A 385 -32.93 10.60 -11.23
C MET A 385 -32.46 11.79 -12.07
N ASP A 386 -31.19 12.18 -11.97
CA ASP A 386 -30.62 13.28 -12.76
C ASP A 386 -30.54 12.96 -14.26
N ASN A 387 -30.45 11.68 -14.61
CA ASN A 387 -30.48 11.19 -15.98
C ASN A 387 -31.89 10.83 -16.48
N GLY A 388 -32.93 11.17 -15.71
CA GLY A 388 -34.34 11.03 -16.11
C GLY A 388 -34.95 9.66 -15.82
N TYR A 389 -34.29 8.84 -15.01
CA TYR A 389 -34.79 7.54 -14.55
C TYR A 389 -35.64 7.69 -13.27
N PRO A 390 -36.57 6.76 -12.99
CA PRO A 390 -37.36 6.78 -11.77
C PRO A 390 -36.51 6.49 -10.53
N GLU A 391 -37.00 6.94 -9.37
CA GLU A 391 -36.37 6.67 -8.06
C GLU A 391 -36.22 5.17 -7.81
N ILE A 392 -35.05 4.78 -7.30
CA ILE A 392 -34.70 3.39 -6.97
C ILE A 392 -35.49 2.96 -5.73
N PRO A 393 -36.29 1.88 -5.76
CA PRO A 393 -37.07 1.46 -4.61
C PRO A 393 -36.20 0.83 -3.51
N GLU A 394 -36.37 1.28 -2.28
CA GLU A 394 -35.73 0.70 -1.10
C GLU A 394 -36.35 -0.66 -0.72
N LYS A 395 -35.50 -1.65 -0.38
CA LYS A 395 -35.93 -2.97 0.08
C LYS A 395 -35.46 -3.24 1.51
N PHE A 396 -36.41 -3.43 2.42
CA PHE A 396 -36.18 -3.67 3.85
C PHE A 396 -36.34 -5.16 4.23
N THR A 397 -35.90 -6.10 3.39
CA THR A 397 -36.01 -7.54 3.68
C THR A 397 -34.65 -8.22 3.84
N PHE A 398 -34.60 -9.17 4.76
CA PHE A 398 -33.48 -10.07 5.03
C PHE A 398 -33.62 -11.35 4.21
N ASP A 399 -33.55 -11.21 2.90
CA ASP A 399 -33.62 -12.37 2.02
C ASP A 399 -32.20 -12.97 1.89
N SER A 400 -31.99 -14.17 2.43
CA SER A 400 -30.87 -15.01 2.02
C SER A 400 -30.97 -15.17 0.50
N CYS A 401 -29.90 -15.00 -0.28
CA CYS A 401 -29.97 -15.26 -1.72
C CYS A 401 -30.11 -16.77 -2.00
N PRO A 402 -31.21 -17.23 -2.64
CA PRO A 402 -31.13 -18.22 -3.71
C PRO A 402 -31.03 -17.45 -5.03
N TRP A 403 -29.82 -17.27 -5.53
CA TRP A 403 -29.62 -17.09 -6.96
C TRP A 403 -28.83 -18.29 -7.46
N THR A 404 -29.56 -19.29 -7.89
CA THR A 404 -29.08 -20.30 -8.83
C THR A 404 -29.06 -19.64 -10.21
N PRO A 405 -27.88 -19.44 -10.84
CA PRO A 405 -27.84 -19.43 -12.29
C PRO A 405 -28.50 -20.72 -12.79
N ALA A 406 -29.24 -20.62 -13.90
CA ALA A 406 -29.91 -21.75 -14.52
C ALA A 406 -29.01 -22.99 -14.51
N ASP A 407 -29.51 -24.06 -13.89
CA ASP A 407 -29.06 -25.44 -13.99
C ASP A 407 -27.65 -25.58 -14.58
N VAL A 408 -26.61 -25.34 -13.77
CA VAL A 408 -25.37 -26.09 -14.02
C VAL A 408 -25.75 -27.48 -13.58
N ASP A 409 -26.00 -28.35 -14.56
CA ASP A 409 -26.42 -29.74 -14.39
C ASP A 409 -25.73 -30.37 -13.18
N ASP A 410 -26.44 -30.37 -12.06
CA ASP A 410 -26.17 -31.23 -10.89
C ASP A 410 -26.58 -32.67 -11.23
N ASP A 411 -26.30 -33.14 -12.46
CA ASP A 411 -26.24 -34.55 -12.80
C ASP A 411 -25.67 -34.78 -14.22
N GLU A 412 -24.34 -34.74 -14.39
CA GLU A 412 -23.71 -35.54 -15.47
C GLU A 412 -22.46 -36.28 -14.98
N SER A 413 -22.74 -37.40 -14.32
CA SER A 413 -21.94 -38.63 -14.32
C SER A 413 -20.63 -38.65 -13.53
N MET A 414 -20.56 -39.63 -12.63
CA MET A 414 -19.30 -40.20 -12.15
C MET A 414 -18.53 -40.96 -13.26
N ASP A 415 -18.70 -40.62 -14.55
CA ASP A 415 -18.28 -41.45 -15.70
C ASP A 415 -17.29 -40.76 -16.66
N ALA A 416 -16.57 -39.72 -16.22
CA ALA A 416 -15.48 -39.07 -16.99
C ALA A 416 -14.08 -39.33 -16.39
N GLY A 417 -13.84 -40.56 -15.88
CA GLY A 417 -12.69 -40.95 -15.06
C GLY A 417 -11.36 -41.21 -15.79
N GLY A 418 -11.04 -40.49 -16.87
CA GLY A 418 -9.78 -40.70 -17.60
C GLY A 418 -8.62 -39.82 -17.13
N GLN A 419 -7.39 -40.28 -17.41
CA GLN A 419 -6.17 -39.52 -17.20
C GLN A 419 -6.09 -38.33 -18.18
N GLN A 420 -5.58 -37.19 -17.73
CA GLN A 420 -5.59 -35.90 -18.43
C GLN A 420 -4.27 -35.14 -18.27
N ILE A 421 -4.02 -34.21 -19.19
CA ILE A 421 -2.87 -33.33 -19.19
C ILE A 421 -3.22 -32.03 -18.46
N ALA A 422 -2.41 -31.70 -17.46
CA ALA A 422 -2.42 -30.43 -16.75
C ALA A 422 -1.04 -29.80 -16.86
N LEU A 423 -0.95 -28.54 -17.30
CA LEU A 423 0.32 -27.89 -17.63
C LEU A 423 0.58 -26.73 -16.68
N ALA A 424 1.69 -26.82 -15.92
CA ALA A 424 2.31 -25.66 -15.28
C ALA A 424 2.91 -24.78 -16.39
N SER A 425 2.13 -23.83 -16.91
CA SER A 425 2.37 -23.14 -18.19
C SER A 425 3.11 -21.82 -17.96
N TYR A 426 4.31 -21.88 -17.38
CA TYR A 426 5.14 -20.70 -17.05
C TYR A 426 5.86 -20.14 -18.30
N ILE A 427 5.14 -20.15 -19.42
CA ILE A 427 5.58 -19.70 -20.73
C ILE A 427 5.08 -18.27 -20.89
N ASN A 428 6.00 -17.31 -20.99
CA ASN A 428 5.60 -15.92 -21.22
C ASN A 428 4.83 -15.80 -22.57
N PRO A 429 3.61 -15.24 -22.59
CA PRO A 429 2.78 -15.15 -23.80
C PRO A 429 3.45 -14.46 -24.99
N LEU A 430 4.35 -13.50 -24.74
CA LEU A 430 5.11 -12.79 -25.76
C LEU A 430 6.32 -13.58 -26.26
N SER A 431 6.95 -14.40 -25.41
CA SER A 431 8.15 -15.15 -25.82
C SER A 431 7.80 -16.35 -26.70
N ASP A 432 6.68 -17.02 -26.43
CA ASP A 432 6.20 -18.15 -27.25
C ASP A 432 4.67 -18.16 -27.41
N PRO A 433 4.12 -17.28 -28.28
CA PRO A 433 2.69 -17.28 -28.60
C PRO A 433 2.23 -18.54 -29.36
N THR A 434 3.17 -19.30 -29.96
CA THR A 434 2.87 -20.51 -30.72
C THR A 434 2.57 -21.67 -29.77
N ALA A 435 3.31 -21.80 -28.67
CA ALA A 435 3.01 -22.75 -27.61
C ALA A 435 1.62 -22.52 -27.02
N TRP A 436 1.28 -21.26 -26.67
CA TRP A 436 -0.06 -20.92 -26.17
C TRP A 436 -1.17 -21.29 -27.16
N THR A 437 -0.98 -21.00 -28.44
CA THR A 437 -1.94 -21.39 -29.48
C THR A 437 -2.13 -22.91 -29.53
N ARG A 438 -1.05 -23.69 -29.50
CA ARG A 438 -1.14 -25.18 -29.47
C ARG A 438 -1.86 -25.69 -28.22
N MET A 439 -1.50 -25.21 -27.03
CA MET A 439 -2.13 -25.64 -25.76
C MET A 439 -3.65 -25.39 -25.75
N ILE A 440 -4.06 -24.23 -26.28
CA ILE A 440 -5.46 -23.83 -26.40
C ILE A 440 -6.19 -24.69 -27.43
N ASP A 441 -5.58 -24.95 -28.58
CA ASP A 441 -6.18 -25.69 -29.70
C ASP A 441 -6.29 -27.21 -29.46
N TYR A 442 -5.48 -27.79 -28.57
CA TYR A 442 -5.61 -29.20 -28.20
C TYR A 442 -6.99 -29.52 -27.61
N PRO A 443 -7.50 -30.76 -27.73
CA PRO A 443 -8.80 -31.11 -27.17
C PRO A 443 -8.89 -30.82 -25.67
N SER A 444 -9.96 -30.14 -25.23
CA SER A 444 -10.16 -29.71 -23.83
C SER A 444 -10.48 -30.86 -22.87
N ASP A 445 -10.79 -32.05 -23.39
CA ASP A 445 -10.93 -33.30 -22.66
C ASP A 445 -9.63 -34.11 -22.56
N LYS A 446 -8.55 -33.64 -23.22
CA LYS A 446 -7.18 -34.17 -23.09
C LYS A 446 -6.29 -33.22 -22.30
N VAL A 447 -6.19 -31.97 -22.77
CA VAL A 447 -5.46 -30.88 -22.09
C VAL A 447 -6.49 -30.01 -21.40
N THR A 448 -6.66 -30.24 -20.09
CA THR A 448 -7.82 -29.76 -19.35
C THR A 448 -7.50 -28.58 -18.44
N VAL A 449 -6.26 -28.48 -17.95
CA VAL A 449 -5.83 -27.48 -16.97
C VAL A 449 -4.57 -26.75 -17.44
N LEU A 450 -4.58 -25.42 -17.38
CA LEU A 450 -3.43 -24.55 -17.65
C LEU A 450 -3.20 -23.64 -16.44
N VAL A 451 -1.97 -23.54 -15.93
CA VAL A 451 -1.62 -22.63 -14.84
C VAL A 451 -1.06 -21.32 -15.42
N ALA A 452 -1.76 -20.22 -15.14
CA ALA A 452 -1.29 -18.87 -15.46
C ALA A 452 -0.41 -18.35 -14.32
N ASN A 453 0.77 -17.83 -14.67
CA ASN A 453 1.73 -17.28 -13.72
C ASN A 453 2.31 -15.97 -14.29
N VAL A 454 1.68 -14.84 -13.99
CA VAL A 454 2.05 -13.52 -14.53
C VAL A 454 3.40 -13.09 -13.96
N LEU A 455 3.50 -13.04 -12.64
CA LEU A 455 4.70 -12.62 -11.91
C LEU A 455 4.80 -13.33 -10.56
N ASN A 456 4.94 -14.67 -10.58
CA ASN A 456 4.82 -15.51 -9.37
C ASN A 456 3.51 -15.25 -8.61
N GLY A 457 2.44 -14.98 -9.36
CA GLY A 457 1.18 -14.42 -8.86
C GLY A 457 0.39 -13.68 -9.96
N PRO A 458 -0.72 -13.02 -9.59
CA PRO A 458 -1.60 -12.28 -10.52
C PRO A 458 -1.05 -10.92 -10.99
N ASP A 459 0.07 -10.44 -10.41
CA ASP A 459 0.49 -9.03 -10.39
C ASP A 459 -0.57 -8.12 -9.71
N THR A 460 -0.41 -6.80 -9.80
CA THR A 460 -1.25 -5.77 -9.17
C THR A 460 -2.20 -5.07 -10.14
N THR A 461 -1.98 -5.25 -11.44
CA THR A 461 -2.79 -4.73 -12.54
C THR A 461 -2.96 -5.80 -13.61
N VAL A 462 -3.98 -5.66 -14.46
CA VAL A 462 -4.19 -6.57 -15.59
C VAL A 462 -2.98 -6.50 -16.53
N ASP A 463 -2.42 -7.65 -16.89
CA ASP A 463 -1.46 -7.78 -17.98
C ASP A 463 -2.21 -8.16 -19.26
N GLU A 464 -2.19 -7.26 -20.25
CA GLU A 464 -2.97 -7.41 -21.48
C GLU A 464 -2.61 -8.66 -22.30
N ASP A 465 -1.36 -9.13 -22.22
CA ASP A 465 -0.92 -10.30 -23.00
C ASP A 465 -1.32 -11.60 -22.32
N TRP A 466 -1.27 -11.63 -20.99
CA TRP A 466 -1.87 -12.69 -20.19
C TRP A 466 -3.39 -12.75 -20.33
N GLU A 467 -4.07 -11.60 -20.27
CA GLU A 467 -5.53 -11.53 -20.44
C GLU A 467 -5.97 -12.17 -21.76
N LYS A 468 -5.29 -11.87 -22.87
CA LYS A 468 -5.59 -12.42 -24.20
C LYS A 468 -5.51 -13.95 -24.21
N VAL A 469 -4.47 -14.54 -23.61
CA VAL A 469 -4.30 -16.01 -23.62
C VAL A 469 -5.22 -16.70 -22.61
N ILE A 470 -5.45 -16.09 -21.44
CA ILE A 470 -6.36 -16.59 -20.40
C ILE A 470 -7.80 -16.61 -20.93
N SER A 471 -8.24 -15.51 -21.56
CA SER A 471 -9.57 -15.40 -22.18
C SER A 471 -9.78 -16.46 -23.26
N ARG A 472 -8.81 -16.62 -24.18
CA ARG A 472 -8.87 -17.64 -25.24
C ARG A 472 -8.88 -19.07 -24.69
N ALA A 473 -8.08 -19.35 -23.68
CA ALA A 473 -8.02 -20.66 -23.03
C ALA A 473 -9.36 -20.99 -22.36
N ASN A 474 -9.91 -20.06 -21.57
CA ASN A 474 -11.22 -20.21 -20.94
C ASN A 474 -12.33 -20.44 -21.99
N ALA A 475 -12.34 -19.66 -23.07
CA ALA A 475 -13.30 -19.81 -24.18
C ALA A 475 -13.17 -21.17 -24.91
N ALA A 476 -11.97 -21.75 -24.95
CA ALA A 476 -11.72 -23.10 -25.47
C ALA A 476 -12.12 -24.23 -24.50
N GLY A 477 -12.71 -23.88 -23.35
CA GLY A 477 -13.13 -24.84 -22.32
C GLY A 477 -11.96 -25.38 -21.48
N LYS A 478 -10.79 -24.72 -21.52
CA LYS A 478 -9.68 -25.03 -20.62
C LYS A 478 -9.98 -24.45 -19.25
N ARG A 479 -9.58 -25.16 -18.19
CA ARG A 479 -9.60 -24.59 -16.85
C ARG A 479 -8.29 -23.88 -16.57
N VAL A 480 -8.32 -22.56 -16.60
CA VAL A 480 -7.16 -21.73 -16.27
C VAL A 480 -7.09 -21.53 -14.76
N LEU A 481 -5.94 -21.82 -14.16
CA LEU A 481 -5.68 -21.66 -12.73
C LEU A 481 -4.73 -20.49 -12.50
N GLY A 482 -5.08 -19.62 -11.56
CA GLY A 482 -4.16 -18.59 -11.08
C GLY A 482 -3.10 -19.19 -10.16
N TYR A 483 -1.82 -18.95 -10.44
CA TYR A 483 -0.71 -19.30 -9.56
C TYR A 483 -0.73 -18.46 -8.29
N VAL A 484 -0.68 -19.09 -7.12
CA VAL A 484 -0.55 -18.42 -5.81
C VAL A 484 0.59 -19.04 -5.02
N ARG A 485 1.56 -18.20 -4.65
CA ARG A 485 2.71 -18.61 -3.84
C ARG A 485 2.33 -18.72 -2.36
N THR A 486 2.51 -19.90 -1.76
CA THR A 486 2.18 -20.15 -0.35
C THR A 486 3.38 -20.14 0.60
N GLY A 487 4.61 -20.06 0.08
CA GLY A 487 5.82 -19.85 0.87
C GLY A 487 6.12 -20.96 1.89
N TYR A 488 5.60 -22.17 1.70
CA TYR A 488 5.65 -23.26 2.68
C TYR A 488 5.11 -22.85 4.05
N LEU A 489 4.20 -21.86 4.08
CA LEU A 489 3.68 -21.21 5.29
C LEU A 489 4.78 -20.63 6.21
N GLY A 490 5.97 -20.36 5.67
CA GLY A 490 7.15 -19.92 6.41
C GLY A 490 7.86 -21.01 7.20
N LEU A 491 7.49 -22.28 7.02
CA LEU A 491 7.99 -23.43 7.79
C LEU A 491 9.22 -24.10 7.18
N SER A 492 9.55 -23.78 5.92
CA SER A 492 10.72 -24.34 5.22
C SER A 492 12.03 -23.87 5.85
N GLN A 493 13.15 -24.55 5.52
CA GLN A 493 14.48 -24.13 5.98
C GLN A 493 14.86 -22.71 5.51
N ASP A 494 14.33 -22.30 4.35
CA ASP A 494 14.55 -20.97 3.79
C ASP A 494 13.76 -19.87 4.51
N GLN A 495 12.83 -20.24 5.41
CA GLN A 495 12.06 -19.34 6.27
C GLN A 495 11.42 -18.19 5.49
N PHE A 496 10.70 -18.53 4.41
CA PHE A 496 10.05 -17.52 3.58
C PHE A 496 9.08 -16.66 4.41
N GLN A 497 9.06 -15.38 4.07
CA GLN A 497 8.17 -14.40 4.67
C GLN A 497 7.12 -13.93 3.66
N THR A 498 5.99 -13.47 4.15
CA THR A 498 4.99 -12.75 3.35
C THR A 498 5.59 -11.47 2.77
N ARG A 499 4.89 -10.82 1.83
CA ARG A 499 5.25 -9.51 1.26
C ARG A 499 5.43 -8.42 2.32
N LEU A 500 4.84 -8.60 3.51
CA LEU A 500 4.95 -7.71 4.66
C LEU A 500 6.02 -8.16 5.68
N GLY A 501 6.84 -9.16 5.36
CA GLY A 501 7.94 -9.62 6.22
C GLY A 501 7.52 -10.52 7.39
N SER A 502 6.31 -11.08 7.38
CA SER A 502 5.83 -11.98 8.44
C SER A 502 6.08 -13.45 8.09
N SER A 503 6.37 -14.27 9.12
CA SER A 503 6.39 -15.73 9.03
C SER A 503 5.18 -16.38 9.72
N GLY A 504 4.18 -15.58 10.12
CA GLY A 504 2.98 -16.06 10.82
C GLY A 504 2.02 -16.82 9.89
N LEU A 505 1.44 -17.92 10.38
CA LEU A 505 0.48 -18.72 9.59
C LEU A 505 -0.74 -17.91 9.14
N ALA A 506 -1.29 -17.07 10.02
CA ALA A 506 -2.44 -16.24 9.72
C ALA A 506 -2.11 -15.12 8.70
N ASP A 507 -0.89 -14.59 8.71
CA ASP A 507 -0.41 -13.65 7.70
C ASP A 507 -0.28 -14.33 6.33
N TRP A 508 0.26 -15.54 6.30
CA TRP A 508 0.31 -16.36 5.10
C TRP A 508 -1.09 -16.63 4.55
N VAL A 509 -2.06 -17.01 5.39
CA VAL A 509 -3.45 -17.19 4.96
C VAL A 509 -4.02 -15.90 4.38
N SER A 510 -3.83 -14.76 5.05
CA SER A 510 -4.34 -13.47 4.57
C SER A 510 -3.75 -13.09 3.21
N GLN A 511 -2.44 -13.27 3.02
CA GLN A 511 -1.80 -13.02 1.72
C GLN A 511 -2.34 -13.96 0.64
N ILE A 512 -2.42 -15.26 0.94
CA ILE A 512 -2.91 -16.28 0.00
C ILE A 512 -4.33 -15.95 -0.44
N GLN A 513 -5.23 -15.63 0.49
CA GLN A 513 -6.60 -15.22 0.19
C GLN A 513 -6.65 -13.93 -0.64
N THR A 514 -5.78 -12.97 -0.35
CA THR A 514 -5.66 -11.73 -1.13
C THR A 514 -5.25 -12.01 -2.57
N ASP A 515 -4.27 -12.89 -2.79
CA ASP A 515 -3.81 -13.26 -4.13
C ASP A 515 -4.86 -14.07 -4.89
N VAL A 516 -5.63 -14.92 -4.20
CA VAL A 516 -6.80 -15.61 -4.77
C VAL A 516 -7.81 -14.59 -5.30
N GLU A 517 -8.27 -13.66 -4.46
CA GLU A 517 -9.25 -12.66 -4.86
C GLU A 517 -8.72 -11.75 -5.99
N LEU A 518 -7.42 -11.44 -5.97
CA LEU A 518 -6.80 -10.60 -6.99
C LEU A 518 -6.81 -11.28 -8.37
N TRP A 519 -6.61 -12.60 -8.45
CA TRP A 519 -6.79 -13.34 -9.70
C TRP A 519 -8.20 -13.20 -10.28
N TYR A 520 -9.24 -13.37 -9.44
CA TYR A 520 -10.63 -13.24 -9.89
C TYR A 520 -11.03 -11.79 -10.16
N THR A 521 -10.36 -10.83 -9.53
CA THR A 521 -10.58 -9.39 -9.76
C THR A 521 -9.94 -8.92 -11.07
N LEU A 522 -8.70 -9.31 -11.34
CA LEU A 522 -7.97 -8.88 -12.53
C LEU A 522 -8.43 -9.62 -13.80
N TYR A 523 -8.91 -10.86 -13.67
CA TYR A 523 -9.34 -11.68 -14.81
C TYR A 523 -10.77 -12.24 -14.60
N PRO A 524 -11.78 -11.35 -14.48
CA PRO A 524 -13.12 -11.71 -14.06
C PRO A 524 -13.80 -12.68 -15.02
N GLY A 525 -14.36 -13.76 -14.48
CA GLY A 525 -15.05 -14.80 -15.26
C GLY A 525 -14.14 -15.67 -16.16
N MET A 526 -12.82 -15.48 -16.09
CA MET A 526 -11.85 -16.22 -16.91
C MET A 526 -10.98 -17.20 -16.12
N ILE A 527 -10.90 -17.02 -14.79
CA ILE A 527 -10.20 -17.93 -13.88
C ILE A 527 -11.15 -19.04 -13.43
N GLY A 528 -10.75 -20.29 -13.65
CA GLY A 528 -11.52 -21.47 -13.27
C GLY A 528 -11.03 -22.14 -11.98
N GLY A 529 -10.05 -21.56 -11.29
CA GLY A 529 -9.50 -22.12 -10.07
C GLY A 529 -8.14 -21.54 -9.67
N ILE A 530 -7.51 -22.14 -8.66
CA ILE A 530 -6.24 -21.67 -8.07
C ILE A 530 -5.25 -22.82 -7.95
N PHE A 531 -4.00 -22.54 -8.32
CA PHE A 531 -2.85 -23.40 -8.11
C PHE A 531 -1.99 -22.85 -6.97
N PHE A 532 -2.07 -23.46 -5.80
CA PHE A 532 -1.28 -23.13 -4.63
C PHE A 532 0.10 -23.80 -4.71
N ASP A 533 1.15 -23.02 -4.92
CA ASP A 533 2.52 -23.52 -5.03
C ASP A 533 3.33 -23.32 -3.74
N GLU A 534 4.45 -24.03 -3.63
CA GLU A 534 5.30 -24.07 -2.43
C GLU A 534 4.54 -24.58 -1.19
N GLY A 535 3.69 -25.60 -1.36
CA GLY A 535 2.90 -26.18 -0.28
C GLY A 535 3.74 -26.87 0.80
N TRP A 536 3.37 -26.72 2.06
CA TRP A 536 3.96 -27.50 3.15
C TRP A 536 3.36 -28.91 3.19
N ASN A 537 4.19 -29.95 3.27
CA ASN A 537 3.76 -31.35 3.13
C ASN A 537 3.86 -32.19 4.41
N GLN A 538 3.95 -31.55 5.59
CA GLN A 538 3.84 -32.25 6.87
C GLN A 538 2.51 -31.87 7.54
N CYS A 539 1.83 -32.83 8.18
CA CYS A 539 0.52 -32.57 8.80
C CYS A 539 0.58 -31.53 9.92
N GLY A 540 1.69 -31.50 10.67
CA GLY A 540 1.80 -30.75 11.92
C GLY A 540 1.06 -31.44 13.07
N ASP A 541 1.11 -30.82 14.25
CA ASP A 541 0.34 -31.28 15.41
C ASP A 541 -1.16 -31.18 15.09
N ASP A 542 -1.90 -32.26 15.39
CA ASP A 542 -3.34 -32.38 15.12
C ASP A 542 -3.79 -31.95 13.71
N ASN A 543 -2.94 -32.21 12.69
CA ASN A 543 -3.21 -31.89 11.28
C ASN A 543 -3.36 -30.39 10.94
N VAL A 544 -2.85 -29.50 11.80
CA VAL A 544 -3.01 -28.04 11.66
C VAL A 544 -2.69 -27.49 10.27
N TYR A 545 -1.66 -27.98 9.59
CA TYR A 545 -1.26 -27.43 8.29
C TYR A 545 -2.16 -27.91 7.15
N SER A 546 -2.51 -29.19 7.14
CA SER A 546 -3.49 -29.72 6.18
C SER A 546 -4.87 -29.10 6.37
N ASP A 547 -5.27 -28.82 7.60
CA ASP A 547 -6.53 -28.14 7.92
C ASP A 547 -6.51 -26.68 7.48
N LEU A 548 -5.37 -26.01 7.55
CA LEU A 548 -5.21 -24.65 7.05
C LEU A 548 -5.39 -24.57 5.53
N TYR A 549 -4.79 -25.48 4.76
CA TYR A 549 -5.00 -25.54 3.31
C TYR A 549 -6.43 -25.92 2.95
N ARG A 550 -7.05 -26.83 3.71
CA ARG A 550 -8.49 -27.12 3.57
C ARG A 550 -9.34 -25.87 3.80
N PHE A 551 -9.02 -25.09 4.83
CA PHE A 551 -9.69 -23.81 5.11
C PHE A 551 -9.56 -22.82 3.96
N ILE A 552 -8.36 -22.69 3.37
CA ILE A 552 -8.10 -21.82 2.20
C ILE A 552 -8.88 -22.31 0.96
N THR A 553 -8.90 -23.62 0.70
CA THR A 553 -9.67 -24.22 -0.40
C THR A 553 -11.17 -23.99 -0.22
N ASP A 554 -11.68 -24.21 0.98
CA ASP A 554 -13.07 -23.97 1.34
C ASP A 554 -13.46 -22.50 1.16
N TYR A 555 -12.60 -21.56 1.59
CA TYR A 555 -12.77 -20.13 1.35
C TYR A 555 -12.86 -19.84 -0.15
N THR A 556 -11.87 -20.31 -0.93
CA THR A 556 -11.78 -20.09 -2.38
C THR A 556 -13.05 -20.56 -3.07
N LYS A 557 -13.55 -21.76 -2.74
CA LYS A 557 -14.75 -22.34 -3.34
C LYS A 557 -16.05 -21.68 -2.91
N ARG A 558 -16.10 -21.09 -1.70
CA ARG A 558 -17.26 -20.34 -1.22
C ARG A 558 -17.35 -18.97 -1.88
N MET A 559 -16.22 -18.30 -2.06
CA MET A 559 -16.15 -17.02 -2.77
C MET A 559 -16.34 -17.19 -4.27
N HIS A 560 -15.78 -18.27 -4.83
CA HIS A 560 -15.80 -18.58 -6.26
C HIS A 560 -16.35 -19.99 -6.49
N PRO A 561 -17.69 -20.15 -6.51
CA PRO A 561 -18.31 -21.45 -6.76
C PRO A 561 -17.83 -22.09 -8.06
N GLY A 562 -17.44 -23.36 -8.00
CA GLY A 562 -16.86 -24.09 -9.13
C GLY A 562 -15.34 -23.95 -9.28
N ALA A 563 -14.67 -23.19 -8.41
CA ALA A 563 -13.21 -23.12 -8.39
C ALA A 563 -12.56 -24.50 -8.17
N PHE A 564 -11.64 -24.86 -9.05
CA PHE A 564 -10.77 -26.03 -8.92
C PHE A 564 -9.49 -25.65 -8.17
N THR A 565 -9.18 -26.33 -7.07
CA THR A 565 -7.97 -26.03 -6.29
C THR A 565 -6.92 -27.12 -6.40
N VAL A 566 -5.67 -26.71 -6.59
CA VAL A 566 -4.50 -27.60 -6.61
C VAL A 566 -3.53 -27.15 -5.52
N LEU A 567 -2.95 -28.10 -4.78
CA LEU A 567 -1.86 -27.83 -3.84
C LEU A 567 -0.59 -28.55 -4.30
N ASN A 568 0.49 -27.78 -4.50
CA ASN A 568 1.79 -28.26 -4.94
C ASN A 568 2.90 -28.04 -3.89
N PRO A 569 3.34 -29.08 -3.18
CA PRO A 569 4.57 -29.03 -2.37
C PRO A 569 5.86 -29.41 -3.13
N GLY A 570 5.76 -29.89 -4.37
CA GLY A 570 6.89 -30.46 -5.13
C GLY A 570 7.38 -31.82 -4.60
N ALA A 571 6.61 -32.48 -3.72
CA ALA A 571 7.02 -33.69 -3.01
C ALA A 571 5.81 -34.57 -2.60
N THR A 572 6.08 -35.75 -2.04
CA THR A 572 5.02 -36.64 -1.52
C THR A 572 4.23 -35.99 -0.38
N MET A 573 2.97 -36.38 -0.23
CA MET A 573 2.08 -35.85 0.83
C MET A 573 1.40 -36.95 1.64
N PRO A 574 1.34 -36.85 2.98
CA PRO A 574 0.58 -37.76 3.83
C PRO A 574 -0.94 -37.58 3.69
N GLN A 575 -1.71 -38.59 4.12
CA GLN A 575 -3.16 -38.65 3.90
C GLN A 575 -3.94 -37.48 4.51
N CYS A 576 -3.42 -36.84 5.57
CA CYS A 576 -4.07 -35.67 6.18
C CYS A 576 -4.39 -34.55 5.15
N PHE A 577 -3.66 -34.48 4.04
CA PHE A 577 -3.89 -33.50 2.97
C PHE A 577 -4.94 -33.92 1.93
N GLU A 578 -5.54 -35.12 2.00
CA GLU A 578 -6.50 -35.63 1.00
C GLU A 578 -7.64 -34.64 0.71
N HIS A 579 -8.06 -33.87 1.71
CA HIS A 579 -9.13 -32.87 1.64
C HIS A 579 -8.64 -31.42 1.62
N SER A 580 -7.33 -31.20 1.48
CA SER A 580 -6.75 -29.85 1.47
C SER A 580 -6.92 -29.12 0.14
N ALA A 581 -7.12 -29.84 -0.96
CA ALA A 581 -7.40 -29.33 -2.30
C ALA A 581 -8.14 -30.38 -3.14
N ASP A 582 -8.70 -30.00 -4.30
CA ASP A 582 -9.28 -30.97 -5.22
C ASP A 582 -8.22 -31.95 -5.74
N THR A 583 -7.04 -31.44 -6.10
CA THR A 583 -5.89 -32.24 -6.55
C THR A 583 -4.60 -31.86 -5.80
N LEU A 584 -3.77 -32.85 -5.51
CA LEU A 584 -2.47 -32.71 -4.88
C LEU A 584 -1.37 -33.05 -5.88
N MET A 585 -0.39 -32.17 -6.06
CA MET A 585 0.76 -32.43 -6.93
C MET A 585 1.87 -33.14 -6.15
N THR A 586 1.79 -34.47 -6.09
CA THR A 586 2.62 -35.28 -5.18
C THR A 586 3.95 -35.77 -5.77
N PHE A 587 4.27 -35.38 -7.00
CA PHE A 587 5.55 -35.68 -7.62
C PHE A 587 5.95 -34.59 -8.61
N GLU A 588 7.17 -34.08 -8.46
CA GLU A 588 7.77 -33.09 -9.34
C GLU A 588 9.28 -33.38 -9.45
N ASN A 589 9.67 -34.25 -10.37
CA ASN A 589 11.08 -34.64 -10.53
C ASN A 589 11.42 -35.22 -11.91
N SER A 590 12.70 -35.55 -12.11
CA SER A 590 13.19 -36.10 -13.37
C SER A 590 12.62 -37.49 -13.67
N TYR A 591 12.61 -37.83 -14.96
CA TYR A 591 12.35 -39.17 -15.48
C TYR A 591 13.13 -40.26 -14.74
N ASP A 592 14.43 -40.05 -14.53
CA ASP A 592 15.30 -41.05 -13.87
C ASP A 592 14.86 -41.31 -12.43
N THR A 593 14.50 -40.25 -11.69
CA THR A 593 13.92 -40.38 -10.36
C THR A 593 12.59 -41.12 -10.42
N TYR A 594 11.72 -40.76 -11.37
CA TYR A 594 10.41 -41.40 -11.52
C TYR A 594 10.52 -42.90 -11.83
N MET A 595 11.47 -43.30 -12.66
CA MET A 595 11.62 -44.70 -13.06
C MET A 595 12.32 -45.54 -11.99
N ASN A 596 13.34 -44.99 -11.33
CA ASN A 596 14.27 -45.78 -10.51
C ASN A 596 14.20 -45.50 -9.01
N ASN A 597 13.79 -44.29 -8.60
CA ASN A 597 13.83 -43.82 -7.21
C ASN A 597 12.49 -43.18 -6.78
N TYR A 598 11.37 -43.70 -7.28
CA TYR A 598 10.05 -43.20 -6.92
C TYR A 598 9.70 -43.50 -5.47
N SER A 599 9.33 -42.46 -4.73
CA SER A 599 8.77 -42.56 -3.38
C SER A 599 7.26 -42.38 -3.46
N PRO A 600 6.45 -43.38 -3.04
CA PRO A 600 5.00 -43.20 -2.97
C PRO A 600 4.58 -42.28 -1.82
N ASN A 601 3.34 -41.81 -1.85
CA ASN A 601 2.72 -41.16 -0.70
C ASN A 601 2.70 -42.12 0.52
N PRO A 602 2.98 -41.63 1.74
CA PRO A 602 3.08 -42.47 2.92
C PRO A 602 1.70 -42.98 3.34
N ASP A 603 1.53 -44.30 3.29
CA ASP A 603 0.39 -45.07 3.82
C ASP A 603 -0.98 -44.79 3.21
N TRP A 604 -1.07 -44.18 2.01
CA TRP A 604 -2.35 -44.00 1.31
C TRP A 604 -2.25 -43.90 -0.21
N THR A 605 -3.37 -44.18 -0.88
CA THR A 605 -3.58 -43.97 -2.32
C THR A 605 -5.06 -43.61 -2.51
N PRO A 606 -5.39 -42.53 -3.24
CA PRO A 606 -6.78 -42.13 -3.42
C PRO A 606 -7.55 -43.14 -4.30
N SER A 607 -8.85 -43.24 -4.05
CA SER A 607 -9.76 -44.04 -4.87
C SER A 607 -9.97 -43.43 -6.26
N ASP A 608 -9.96 -42.10 -6.35
CA ASP A 608 -10.05 -41.35 -7.60
C ASP A 608 -8.64 -40.88 -8.02
N PRO A 609 -8.10 -41.34 -9.16
CA PRO A 609 -6.77 -40.93 -9.60
C PRO A 609 -6.67 -39.42 -9.89
N ARG A 610 -7.78 -38.72 -10.15
CA ARG A 610 -7.78 -37.26 -10.36
C ARG A 610 -7.36 -36.47 -9.12
N LYS A 611 -7.28 -37.12 -7.96
CA LYS A 611 -6.75 -36.53 -6.72
C LYS A 611 -5.24 -36.27 -6.79
N LEU A 612 -4.47 -36.98 -7.63
CA LEU A 612 -3.02 -36.78 -7.75
C LEU A 612 -2.61 -36.23 -9.11
N TRP A 613 -1.66 -35.29 -9.08
CA TRP A 613 -0.95 -34.77 -10.24
C TRP A 613 0.55 -35.09 -10.13
N HIS A 614 1.12 -35.64 -11.19
CA HIS A 614 2.57 -35.80 -11.33
C HIS A 614 3.15 -34.95 -12.47
N ILE A 615 4.25 -34.26 -12.19
CA ILE A 615 5.10 -33.60 -13.18
C ILE A 615 6.40 -34.40 -13.32
N ILE A 616 6.70 -34.84 -14.54
CA ILE A 616 7.90 -35.60 -14.87
C ILE A 616 8.64 -34.91 -16.02
N TYR A 617 9.82 -34.35 -15.71
CA TYR A 617 10.68 -33.69 -16.68
C TYR A 617 11.82 -34.59 -17.17
N ASN A 618 12.52 -34.19 -18.23
CA ASN A 618 13.59 -34.93 -18.89
C ASN A 618 13.14 -36.33 -19.37
N VAL A 619 11.90 -36.45 -19.87
CA VAL A 619 11.34 -37.72 -20.36
C VAL A 619 11.68 -37.94 -21.84
N PRO A 620 12.40 -39.03 -22.20
CA PRO A 620 12.66 -39.37 -23.60
C PRO A 620 11.36 -39.65 -24.37
N SER A 621 11.30 -39.21 -25.63
CA SER A 621 10.08 -39.32 -26.47
C SER A 621 9.57 -40.75 -26.64
N ASP A 622 10.46 -41.74 -26.66
CA ASP A 622 10.11 -43.17 -26.77
C ASP A 622 9.56 -43.79 -25.47
N SER A 623 9.64 -43.04 -24.37
CA SER A 623 9.22 -43.45 -23.03
C SER A 623 7.94 -42.79 -22.55
N VAL A 624 7.46 -41.75 -23.24
CA VAL A 624 6.27 -40.97 -22.90
C VAL A 624 5.05 -41.84 -22.58
N GLY A 625 4.66 -42.73 -23.49
CA GLY A 625 3.49 -43.59 -23.27
C GLY A 625 3.63 -44.53 -22.07
N LYS A 626 4.85 -45.04 -21.81
CA LYS A 626 5.13 -45.87 -20.64
C LYS A 626 5.05 -45.06 -19.34
N VAL A 627 5.50 -43.81 -19.36
CA VAL A 627 5.43 -42.90 -18.21
C VAL A 627 3.98 -42.53 -17.90
N ALA A 628 3.17 -42.22 -18.90
CA ALA A 628 1.74 -41.93 -18.72
C ALA A 628 0.99 -43.13 -18.08
N GLU A 629 1.17 -44.34 -18.64
CA GLU A 629 0.58 -45.56 -18.10
C GLU A 629 1.07 -45.85 -16.66
N LEU A 630 2.35 -45.63 -16.40
CA LEU A 630 2.93 -45.80 -15.06
C LEU A 630 2.38 -44.78 -14.07
N ALA A 631 2.14 -43.54 -14.49
CA ALA A 631 1.54 -42.51 -13.65
C ALA A 631 0.13 -42.87 -13.23
N LEU A 632 -0.68 -43.42 -14.14
CA LEU A 632 -2.02 -43.90 -13.81
C LEU A 632 -1.97 -45.08 -12.83
N LYS A 633 -1.05 -46.04 -13.03
CA LYS A 633 -0.81 -47.15 -12.09
C LYS A 633 -0.36 -46.69 -10.71
N ARG A 634 0.29 -45.53 -10.62
CA ARG A 634 0.69 -44.87 -9.38
C ARG A 634 -0.39 -43.96 -8.79
N GLY A 635 -1.58 -43.93 -9.39
CA GLY A 635 -2.74 -43.21 -8.89
C GLY A 635 -2.82 -41.74 -9.36
N ALA A 636 -2.01 -41.30 -10.33
CA ALA A 636 -2.07 -39.95 -10.86
C ALA A 636 -2.86 -39.86 -12.16
N GLY A 637 -4.01 -39.19 -12.05
CA GLY A 637 -4.93 -38.88 -13.13
C GLY A 637 -4.58 -37.58 -13.84
N LEU A 638 -3.82 -36.66 -13.21
CA LEU A 638 -3.28 -35.47 -13.87
C LEU A 638 -1.78 -35.67 -14.12
N ILE A 639 -1.31 -35.35 -15.33
CA ILE A 639 0.10 -35.48 -15.69
C ILE A 639 0.62 -34.24 -16.44
N HIS A 640 1.87 -33.89 -16.17
CA HIS A 640 2.69 -33.02 -17.01
C HIS A 640 3.96 -33.81 -17.37
N ILE A 641 4.12 -34.17 -18.65
CA ILE A 641 5.30 -34.89 -19.15
C ILE A 641 6.01 -33.97 -20.13
N THR A 642 7.30 -33.73 -19.90
CA THR A 642 8.12 -32.86 -20.76
C THR A 642 9.50 -33.47 -20.99
N ASN A 643 10.06 -33.19 -22.17
CA ASN A 643 11.46 -33.48 -22.51
C ASN A 643 12.43 -32.38 -22.07
N ASP A 644 11.92 -31.28 -21.52
CA ASP A 644 12.74 -30.19 -20.97
C ASP A 644 13.38 -30.56 -19.62
N ASN A 645 14.31 -29.74 -19.14
CA ASN A 645 15.12 -30.04 -17.96
C ASN A 645 15.30 -28.81 -17.04
N LEU A 646 15.93 -29.02 -15.89
CA LEU A 646 16.31 -27.94 -14.97
C LEU A 646 17.22 -26.90 -15.66
N PRO A 647 17.16 -25.61 -15.26
CA PRO A 647 16.52 -25.11 -14.03
C PRO A 647 15.01 -24.84 -14.12
N ASN A 648 14.41 -24.81 -15.31
CA ASN A 648 13.01 -24.45 -15.47
C ASN A 648 12.31 -25.28 -16.56
N PRO A 649 11.81 -26.49 -16.26
CA PRO A 649 11.17 -27.34 -17.25
C PRO A 649 9.75 -26.89 -17.65
N TYR A 650 9.34 -25.69 -17.25
CA TYR A 650 7.96 -25.16 -17.37
C TYR A 650 7.85 -23.95 -18.31
N ASP A 651 8.97 -23.45 -18.84
CA ASP A 651 9.03 -22.31 -19.75
C ASP A 651 8.94 -22.67 -21.23
N THR A 652 8.85 -23.97 -21.55
CA THR A 652 8.61 -24.45 -22.91
C THR A 652 7.51 -25.52 -22.96
N LEU A 653 6.87 -25.64 -24.13
CA LEU A 653 5.99 -26.75 -24.46
C LEU A 653 6.73 -27.69 -25.43
N PRO A 654 6.72 -29.02 -25.20
CA PRO A 654 7.27 -29.98 -26.16
C PRO A 654 6.74 -29.79 -27.59
N ASP A 655 7.46 -30.32 -28.58
CA ASP A 655 6.99 -30.29 -29.96
C ASP A 655 5.66 -31.04 -30.14
N ASP A 656 4.97 -30.79 -31.26
CA ASP A 656 3.62 -31.31 -31.47
C ASP A 656 3.62 -32.84 -31.52
N ASP A 657 4.60 -33.47 -32.19
CA ASP A 657 4.71 -34.93 -32.26
C ASP A 657 4.80 -35.55 -30.85
N TYR A 658 5.58 -34.94 -29.96
CA TYR A 658 5.67 -35.35 -28.55
C TYR A 658 4.33 -35.23 -27.83
N MET A 659 3.65 -34.08 -27.95
CA MET A 659 2.34 -33.85 -27.33
C MET A 659 1.27 -34.82 -27.85
N GLN A 660 1.28 -35.13 -29.15
CA GLN A 660 0.38 -36.11 -29.75
C GLN A 660 0.61 -37.53 -29.20
N VAL A 661 1.86 -37.91 -28.92
CA VAL A 661 2.17 -39.20 -28.28
C VAL A 661 1.60 -39.25 -26.85
N ILE A 662 1.72 -38.16 -26.07
CA ILE A 662 1.09 -38.09 -24.74
C ILE A 662 -0.43 -38.24 -24.88
N MET A 663 -1.08 -37.40 -25.69
CA MET A 663 -2.54 -37.37 -25.83
C MET A 663 -3.11 -38.71 -26.33
N SER A 664 -2.38 -39.40 -27.21
CA SER A 664 -2.77 -40.72 -27.72
C SER A 664 -2.72 -41.83 -26.67
N ALA A 665 -1.97 -41.64 -25.58
CA ALA A 665 -1.90 -42.58 -24.47
C ALA A 665 -3.04 -42.41 -23.44
N LEU A 666 -3.88 -41.38 -23.60
CA LEU A 666 -4.93 -41.00 -22.65
C LEU A 666 -6.32 -41.30 -23.22
N GLU A 667 -7.28 -41.68 -22.37
CA GLU A 667 -8.66 -41.98 -22.79
C GLU A 667 -9.55 -40.71 -22.91
N SER A 668 -9.18 -39.61 -22.25
CA SER A 668 -9.91 -38.33 -22.03
C SER A 668 -10.53 -38.25 -20.64
N GLY A 669 -10.43 -37.08 -20.00
CA GLY A 669 -10.90 -36.86 -18.64
C GLY A 669 -11.24 -35.41 -18.36
N LYS A 670 -11.76 -35.15 -17.15
CA LYS A 670 -12.00 -33.80 -16.63
C LYS A 670 -11.59 -33.73 -15.16
N PRO A 671 -11.14 -32.55 -14.66
CA PRO A 671 -10.85 -32.37 -13.24
C PRO A 671 -12.09 -32.63 -12.38
N ALA A 672 -11.91 -33.34 -11.27
CA ALA A 672 -12.94 -33.50 -10.26
C ALA A 672 -12.97 -32.25 -9.38
N ILE A 673 -14.12 -31.61 -9.22
CA ILE A 673 -14.29 -30.48 -8.32
C ILE A 673 -15.22 -30.92 -7.20
N SER A 674 -14.75 -30.83 -5.96
CA SER A 674 -15.59 -31.04 -4.78
C SER A 674 -16.27 -29.73 -4.37
N SER A 675 -17.50 -29.82 -3.84
CA SER A 675 -18.09 -28.69 -3.10
C SER A 675 -17.27 -28.39 -1.82
N PRO A 676 -17.29 -27.15 -1.32
CA PRO A 676 -16.63 -26.83 -0.05
C PRO A 676 -17.23 -27.66 1.10
N THR A 677 -16.44 -27.89 2.15
CA THR A 677 -16.90 -28.60 3.34
C THR A 677 -18.13 -27.90 3.92
N ALA A 678 -19.19 -28.67 4.16
CA ALA A 678 -20.41 -28.16 4.78
C ALA A 678 -20.12 -27.72 6.22
N TYR A 679 -20.68 -26.58 6.62
CA TYR A 679 -20.62 -26.16 8.03
C TYR A 679 -21.31 -27.19 8.92
N GLU A 680 -20.68 -27.56 10.03
CA GLU A 680 -21.30 -28.45 11.02
C GLU A 680 -22.53 -27.77 11.63
N LYS A 681 -23.68 -28.45 11.59
CA LYS A 681 -24.95 -27.89 12.10
C LYS A 681 -24.95 -27.59 13.61
N ASN A 682 -23.96 -28.08 14.38
CA ASN A 682 -23.88 -27.99 15.85
C ASN A 682 -22.43 -27.94 16.40
N GLY A 683 -21.43 -27.51 15.60
CA GLY A 683 -20.02 -27.51 16.03
C GLY A 683 -19.75 -26.49 17.15
N GLN A 684 -18.94 -26.86 18.14
CA GLN A 684 -18.43 -25.89 19.12
C GLN A 684 -17.59 -24.83 18.41
N SER A 685 -17.80 -23.56 18.74
CA SER A 685 -17.01 -22.44 18.19
C SER A 685 -15.52 -22.70 18.38
N ALA A 686 -14.76 -22.62 17.29
CA ALA A 686 -13.31 -22.61 17.34
C ALA A 686 -12.84 -21.49 18.28
N SER A 687 -11.85 -21.79 19.13
CA SER A 687 -11.18 -20.79 19.97
C SER A 687 -10.61 -19.66 19.10
N ALA A 688 -10.83 -18.41 19.53
CA ALA A 688 -10.36 -17.22 18.83
C ALA A 688 -8.86 -17.32 18.51
N PRO A 689 -8.42 -17.15 17.25
CA PRO A 689 -7.00 -17.10 16.93
C PRO A 689 -6.35 -15.89 17.63
N SER A 690 -5.20 -16.12 18.25
CA SER A 690 -4.42 -15.09 18.95
C SER A 690 -3.88 -14.05 17.96
N SER A 691 -4.37 -12.82 18.11
CA SER A 691 -3.81 -11.52 17.69
C SER A 691 -2.76 -11.53 16.58
N LEU A 692 -3.20 -11.16 15.39
CA LEU A 692 -2.36 -10.49 14.42
C LEU A 692 -2.46 -8.99 14.67
N ALA A 693 -1.38 -8.37 15.14
CA ALA A 693 -1.34 -6.94 15.41
C ALA A 693 -0.90 -6.19 14.14
N VAL A 694 -1.84 -5.52 13.48
CA VAL A 694 -1.50 -4.45 12.53
C VAL A 694 -1.05 -3.25 13.35
N THR A 695 0.25 -3.05 13.46
CA THR A 695 0.84 -1.90 14.16
C THR A 695 0.89 -0.64 13.30
N ALA A 696 0.72 -0.76 11.99
CA ALA A 696 0.41 0.31 11.05
C ALA A 696 -0.05 -0.25 9.70
N SER A 697 -0.96 0.45 9.02
CA SER A 697 -1.27 0.28 7.61
C SER A 697 -1.49 1.66 6.98
N ASP A 698 -0.81 1.95 5.88
CA ASP A 698 -0.87 3.20 5.14
C ASP A 698 -1.32 2.88 3.70
N TYR A 699 -2.55 3.24 3.36
CA TYR A 699 -3.09 3.16 2.01
C TYR A 699 -3.49 4.57 1.57
N SER A 700 -2.59 5.24 0.85
CA SER A 700 -2.84 6.56 0.26
C SER A 700 -3.17 6.41 -1.23
N SER A 701 -4.44 6.58 -1.62
CA SER A 701 -4.78 6.85 -3.02
C SER A 701 -4.63 8.35 -3.29
N ALA A 702 -3.43 8.74 -3.67
CA ALA A 702 -3.15 10.05 -4.25
C ALA A 702 -3.35 9.98 -5.77
N THR A 703 -4.14 10.89 -6.36
CA THR A 703 -4.01 11.16 -7.80
C THR A 703 -2.69 11.92 -7.99
N THR A 704 -1.67 11.24 -8.50
CA THR A 704 -0.37 11.84 -8.77
C THR A 704 -0.49 12.77 -9.99
N LEU A 705 0.07 13.98 -9.86
CA LEU A 705 0.34 14.81 -11.04
C LEU A 705 1.35 14.06 -11.92
N GLU A 706 1.24 14.19 -13.24
CA GLU A 706 2.27 13.66 -14.14
C GLU A 706 3.65 14.21 -13.74
N LEU A 707 4.65 13.32 -13.73
CA LEU A 707 6.00 13.71 -13.40
C LEU A 707 6.57 14.60 -14.52
N PRO A 708 7.28 15.70 -14.18
CA PRO A 708 7.99 16.51 -15.16
C PRO A 708 8.94 15.62 -15.97
N GLU A 709 8.76 15.57 -17.30
CA GLU A 709 9.55 14.74 -18.22
C GLU A 709 9.58 13.24 -17.85
N ASN A 710 8.56 12.77 -17.11
CA ASN A 710 8.48 11.42 -16.56
C ASN A 710 9.61 11.07 -15.58
N GLN A 711 10.21 12.06 -14.91
CA GLN A 711 11.34 11.89 -14.00
C GLN A 711 10.91 12.05 -12.53
N PRO A 712 11.15 11.05 -11.67
CA PRO A 712 10.74 11.09 -10.26
C PRO A 712 11.67 11.90 -9.35
N VAL A 713 12.90 12.13 -9.80
CA VAL A 713 13.87 13.05 -9.20
C VAL A 713 14.08 14.16 -10.23
N THR A 714 14.24 15.42 -9.83
CA THR A 714 14.50 16.57 -10.75
C THR A 714 15.31 17.65 -10.03
N ASN A 715 15.67 18.75 -10.72
CA ASN A 715 16.32 19.93 -10.13
C ASN A 715 17.59 19.64 -9.31
N VAL A 716 18.37 18.65 -9.76
CA VAL A 716 19.62 18.21 -9.14
C VAL A 716 20.71 19.27 -9.31
N LYS A 717 21.32 19.70 -8.21
CA LYS A 717 22.39 20.72 -8.17
C LYS A 717 23.26 20.60 -6.92
N SER A 718 24.49 21.09 -6.99
CA SER A 718 25.37 21.20 -5.82
C SER A 718 25.99 22.60 -5.70
N SER A 719 26.43 22.94 -4.49
CA SER A 719 27.27 24.09 -4.20
C SER A 719 28.30 23.69 -3.17
N SER A 720 29.57 24.05 -3.38
CA SER A 720 30.66 23.59 -2.51
C SER A 720 31.56 24.72 -2.02
N THR A 721 32.24 24.42 -0.92
CA THR A 721 33.35 25.15 -0.35
C THR A 721 34.52 24.18 -0.19
N ALA A 722 35.68 24.66 0.27
CA ALA A 722 36.85 23.83 0.58
C ALA A 722 36.52 22.61 1.46
N THR A 723 35.63 22.77 2.44
CA THR A 723 35.38 21.76 3.49
C THR A 723 33.95 21.22 3.56
N LYS A 724 33.01 21.81 2.82
CA LYS A 724 31.59 21.39 2.82
C LYS A 724 30.97 21.42 1.44
N THR A 725 30.01 20.55 1.21
CA THR A 725 29.20 20.51 -0.01
C THR A 725 27.73 20.42 0.35
N THR A 726 26.91 21.23 -0.30
CA THR A 726 25.46 21.14 -0.24
C THR A 726 24.95 20.56 -1.55
N VAL A 727 24.22 19.45 -1.49
CA VAL A 727 23.54 18.84 -2.64
C VAL A 727 22.04 19.04 -2.48
N GLN A 728 21.35 19.39 -3.56
CA GLN A 728 19.90 19.54 -3.59
C GLN A 728 19.28 18.77 -4.75
N ALA A 729 18.10 18.19 -4.52
CA ALA A 729 17.29 17.54 -5.54
C ALA A 729 15.80 17.59 -5.15
N ASP A 730 14.93 17.72 -6.14
CA ASP A 730 13.48 17.59 -5.94
C ASP A 730 13.09 16.13 -6.15
N ILE A 731 12.57 15.48 -5.10
CA ILE A 731 12.12 14.08 -5.15
C ILE A 731 10.60 14.09 -5.09
N LEU A 732 9.96 13.79 -6.22
CA LEU A 732 8.54 14.04 -6.49
C LEU A 732 7.63 12.87 -6.10
N ILE A 733 8.20 11.69 -5.88
CA ILE A 733 7.50 10.48 -5.42
C ILE A 733 8.21 9.89 -4.20
N PRO A 734 7.52 9.14 -3.32
CA PRO A 734 8.14 8.56 -2.15
C PRO A 734 9.13 7.44 -2.53
N PHE A 735 10.27 7.42 -1.85
CA PHE A 735 11.29 6.36 -1.93
C PHE A 735 11.73 5.97 -0.52
N ALA A 736 12.09 4.70 -0.30
CA ALA A 736 12.55 4.21 1.00
C ALA A 736 13.99 4.63 1.29
N PHE A 737 14.81 4.77 0.24
CA PHE A 737 16.22 5.15 0.32
C PHE A 737 16.49 6.32 -0.61
N GLN A 738 17.23 7.31 -0.11
CA GLN A 738 17.81 8.40 -0.89
C GLN A 738 19.30 8.45 -0.58
N ARG A 739 20.11 8.28 -1.62
CA ARG A 739 21.57 8.29 -1.49
C ARG A 739 22.17 9.43 -2.30
N VAL A 740 23.20 10.03 -1.75
CA VAL A 740 24.10 10.92 -2.50
C VAL A 740 25.46 10.26 -2.56
N PHE A 741 25.87 9.89 -3.77
CA PHE A 741 27.22 9.37 -4.02
C PHE A 741 28.11 10.49 -4.53
N LEU A 742 29.30 10.65 -3.96
CA LEU A 742 30.34 11.49 -4.55
C LEU A 742 31.17 10.61 -5.47
N THR A 743 31.22 10.95 -6.76
CA THR A 743 31.83 10.13 -7.81
C THR A 743 33.04 10.84 -8.41
N ASP A 744 33.87 10.10 -9.13
CA ASP A 744 34.98 10.67 -9.88
C ASP A 744 34.62 10.85 -11.36
N PRO A 745 35.24 11.82 -12.07
CA PRO A 745 35.05 11.99 -13.52
C PRO A 745 35.59 10.84 -14.37
N ASP A 746 36.39 9.93 -13.78
CA ASP A 746 37.09 8.87 -14.50
C ASP A 746 36.28 7.57 -14.51
N THR A 747 36.05 7.03 -15.70
CA THR A 747 35.45 5.70 -15.93
C THR A 747 36.41 4.54 -15.62
N ALA A 748 37.70 4.79 -15.42
CA ALA A 748 38.71 3.78 -15.16
C ALA A 748 38.85 3.37 -13.68
N CYS A 749 38.22 4.12 -12.75
CA CYS A 749 38.14 3.89 -11.31
C CYS A 749 39.49 3.63 -10.59
N GLU A 750 39.90 4.57 -9.72
CA GLU A 750 41.00 4.30 -8.78
C GLU A 750 40.50 3.38 -7.65
N MET A 751 40.71 2.08 -7.77
CA MET A 751 40.25 1.13 -6.76
C MET A 751 41.03 1.29 -5.43
N PRO A 752 40.40 1.12 -4.26
CA PRO A 752 39.06 0.56 -4.02
C PRO A 752 37.91 1.58 -4.12
N ALA A 753 36.90 1.27 -4.95
CA ALA A 753 35.69 2.06 -5.16
C ALA A 753 34.47 1.18 -5.41
N TRP A 754 33.26 1.73 -5.27
CA TRP A 754 32.01 1.05 -5.62
C TRP A 754 31.52 1.50 -7.01
N PRO A 755 31.21 0.59 -7.96
CA PRO A 755 30.69 0.97 -9.27
C PRO A 755 29.17 1.21 -9.26
N ILE A 756 28.74 2.31 -9.87
CA ILE A 756 27.35 2.68 -10.12
C ILE A 756 27.11 2.56 -11.63
N ASN A 757 26.32 1.57 -12.02
CA ASN A 757 26.01 1.29 -13.42
C ASN A 757 24.95 2.26 -13.95
N TYR A 758 25.11 2.65 -15.21
CA TYR A 758 24.07 3.42 -15.92
C TYR A 758 23.69 2.83 -17.28
N ASN A 759 24.55 2.00 -17.88
CA ASN A 759 24.25 1.21 -19.07
C ASN A 759 24.97 -0.14 -19.00
N LEU A 760 24.55 -1.11 -19.82
CA LEU A 760 25.16 -2.44 -19.85
C LEU A 760 26.67 -2.31 -20.16
N GLY A 761 27.52 -2.63 -19.17
CA GLY A 761 28.98 -2.53 -19.29
C GLY A 761 29.58 -1.14 -19.05
N ASN A 762 28.79 -0.14 -18.67
CA ASN A 762 29.25 1.22 -18.36
C ASN A 762 28.87 1.63 -16.92
N TYR A 763 29.86 2.12 -16.18
CA TYR A 763 29.73 2.52 -14.79
C TYR A 763 30.57 3.76 -14.47
N ILE A 764 30.24 4.42 -13.36
CA ILE A 764 31.09 5.42 -12.69
C ILE A 764 31.39 4.90 -11.29
N CYS A 765 32.50 5.31 -10.69
CA CYS A 765 32.85 4.85 -9.35
C CYS A 765 32.63 5.91 -8.28
N THR A 766 32.36 5.45 -7.07
CA THR A 766 32.20 6.28 -5.88
C THR A 766 33.04 5.76 -4.72
N HIS A 767 33.52 6.72 -3.92
CA HIS A 767 34.23 6.45 -2.68
C HIS A 767 33.44 6.84 -1.43
N TYR A 768 32.40 7.68 -1.60
CA TYR A 768 31.65 8.24 -0.49
C TYR A 768 30.15 8.19 -0.79
N MET A 769 29.38 7.80 0.21
CA MET A 769 27.92 7.72 0.14
C MET A 769 27.32 8.41 1.35
N VAL A 770 26.25 9.18 1.15
CA VAL A 770 25.35 9.58 2.22
C VAL A 770 24.10 8.73 2.14
N GLU A 771 23.72 8.10 3.25
CA GLU A 771 22.46 7.38 3.41
C GLU A 771 21.94 7.59 4.83
N SER A 772 20.63 7.82 5.00
CA SER A 772 19.98 7.94 6.32
C SER A 772 20.68 8.91 7.28
N GLY A 773 21.13 10.06 6.77
CA GLY A 773 21.81 11.08 7.57
C GLY A 773 23.22 10.71 8.02
N THR A 774 23.82 9.66 7.45
CA THR A 774 25.17 9.20 7.77
C THR A 774 26.04 9.24 6.52
N LEU A 775 27.26 9.78 6.68
CA LEU A 775 28.30 9.74 5.65
C LEU A 775 29.11 8.46 5.81
N PHE A 776 29.34 7.77 4.70
CA PHE A 776 30.13 6.55 4.63
C PHE A 776 31.28 6.72 3.65
N LYS A 777 32.39 6.03 3.92
CA LYS A 777 33.49 5.81 2.97
C LYS A 777 33.56 4.34 2.59
N TYR A 778 33.77 4.06 1.31
CA TYR A 778 33.91 2.69 0.83
C TYR A 778 35.13 2.01 1.49
N SER A 779 34.93 0.79 1.98
CA SER A 779 35.95 0.00 2.70
C SER A 779 36.11 -1.41 2.16
N GLY A 780 35.53 -1.72 1.00
CA GLY A 780 35.73 -2.98 0.29
C GLY A 780 37.16 -3.18 -0.22
N ALA A 781 37.54 -4.43 -0.40
CA ALA A 781 38.87 -4.80 -0.89
C ALA A 781 39.01 -4.54 -2.40
N GLU A 782 40.22 -4.19 -2.85
CA GLU A 782 40.58 -4.15 -4.26
C GLU A 782 40.53 -5.58 -4.84
N LEU A 783 39.76 -5.78 -5.92
CA LEU A 783 39.64 -7.08 -6.55
C LEU A 783 40.75 -7.32 -7.58
N PRO A 784 41.19 -8.58 -7.78
CA PRO A 784 42.07 -8.92 -8.90
C PRO A 784 41.46 -8.54 -10.25
N ALA A 785 42.32 -8.12 -11.19
CA ALA A 785 41.91 -7.72 -12.54
C ALA A 785 41.00 -8.77 -13.21
N GLY A 786 39.80 -8.34 -13.63
CA GLY A 786 38.80 -9.18 -14.28
C GLY A 786 37.66 -9.67 -13.37
N GLN A 787 37.68 -9.39 -12.07
CA GLN A 787 36.53 -9.63 -11.19
C GLN A 787 35.65 -8.37 -11.06
N THR A 788 34.32 -8.56 -11.11
CA THR A 788 33.32 -7.47 -11.11
C THR A 788 32.41 -7.49 -9.88
N ASN A 789 32.60 -8.43 -8.94
CA ASN A 789 31.74 -8.60 -7.77
C ASN A 789 32.32 -7.85 -6.55
N TYR A 790 32.29 -6.53 -6.60
CA TYR A 790 32.74 -5.71 -5.48
C TYR A 790 31.87 -5.95 -4.23
N PRO A 791 32.45 -6.08 -3.03
CA PRO A 791 31.68 -6.26 -1.81
C PRO A 791 31.00 -4.95 -1.41
N TRP A 792 29.74 -5.01 -0.99
CA TRP A 792 29.05 -3.87 -0.39
C TRP A 792 29.58 -3.64 1.04
N ALA A 793 30.67 -2.89 1.15
CA ALA A 793 31.39 -2.67 2.40
C ALA A 793 31.69 -1.17 2.60
N TRP A 794 31.17 -0.61 3.69
CA TRP A 794 31.17 0.82 3.97
C TRP A 794 31.52 1.09 5.43
N THR A 795 32.30 2.14 5.68
CA THR A 795 32.68 2.60 7.03
C THR A 795 32.06 3.96 7.31
N SER A 796 31.30 4.07 8.41
CA SER A 796 30.69 5.33 8.84
C SER A 796 31.75 6.36 9.22
N MET A 797 31.57 7.60 8.74
CA MET A 797 32.43 8.75 9.00
C MET A 797 31.78 9.81 9.91
N GLY A 798 30.47 9.72 10.14
CA GLY A 798 29.71 10.68 10.96
C GLY A 798 28.38 11.05 10.34
N THR A 799 27.69 12.01 10.97
CA THR A 799 26.35 12.44 10.56
C THR A 799 26.38 13.59 9.56
N VAL A 800 25.35 13.64 8.71
CA VAL A 800 25.13 14.64 7.66
C VAL A 800 23.78 15.31 7.93
N PRO A 801 23.71 16.63 8.12
CA PRO A 801 22.45 17.34 8.18
C PRO A 801 21.66 17.16 6.87
N ILE A 802 20.40 16.76 7.01
CA ILE A 802 19.45 16.63 5.90
C ILE A 802 18.23 17.48 6.23
N SER A 803 17.78 18.30 5.29
CA SER A 803 16.55 19.09 5.42
C SER A 803 15.68 18.96 4.17
N ARG A 804 14.37 19.18 4.34
CA ARG A 804 13.38 19.11 3.26
C ARG A 804 12.46 20.32 3.28
N SER A 805 12.30 20.98 2.14
CA SER A 805 11.32 22.06 1.92
C SER A 805 10.48 21.72 0.70
N GLY A 806 9.21 21.38 0.89
CA GLY A 806 8.39 20.82 -0.17
C GLY A 806 8.99 19.50 -0.70
N TYR A 807 9.21 19.42 -2.02
CA TYR A 807 9.86 18.28 -2.66
C TYR A 807 11.39 18.37 -2.66
N THR A 808 11.95 19.53 -2.29
CA THR A 808 13.40 19.77 -2.33
C THR A 808 14.08 19.18 -1.10
N TRP A 809 14.92 18.18 -1.33
CA TRP A 809 15.85 17.62 -0.37
C TRP A 809 17.18 18.36 -0.43
N THR A 810 17.80 18.55 0.74
CA THR A 810 19.09 19.21 0.88
C THR A 810 19.99 18.40 1.81
N TRP A 811 21.14 17.96 1.33
CA TRP A 811 22.18 17.27 2.09
C TRP A 811 23.40 18.18 2.29
N GLU A 812 23.86 18.34 3.53
CA GLU A 812 25.03 19.17 3.86
C GLU A 812 26.24 18.31 4.26
N LEU A 813 27.00 17.88 3.28
CA LEU A 813 28.13 16.97 3.47
C LEU A 813 29.30 17.71 4.13
N PRO A 814 29.93 17.13 5.18
CA PRO A 814 31.16 17.64 5.78
C PRO A 814 32.40 17.29 4.95
N ILE A 815 32.25 17.24 3.62
CA ILE A 815 33.31 17.00 2.63
C ILE A 815 33.14 18.08 1.55
N GLY A 816 34.22 18.79 1.26
CA GLY A 816 34.28 19.84 0.23
C GLY A 816 35.37 19.58 -0.81
N SER A 817 35.63 20.58 -1.63
CA SER A 817 36.55 20.49 -2.78
C SER A 817 38.01 20.17 -2.41
N ASP A 818 38.41 20.31 -1.14
CA ASP A 818 39.76 19.90 -0.68
C ASP A 818 39.95 18.37 -0.65
N THR A 819 38.84 17.61 -0.67
CA THR A 819 38.88 16.14 -0.56
C THR A 819 38.57 15.44 -1.87
N VAL A 820 37.50 15.86 -2.56
CA VAL A 820 37.00 15.26 -3.81
C VAL A 820 36.29 16.35 -4.61
N ASP A 821 36.23 16.21 -5.94
CA ASP A 821 35.48 17.15 -6.77
C ASP A 821 33.97 16.91 -6.61
N THR A 822 33.34 17.77 -5.81
CA THR A 822 31.94 17.63 -5.40
C THR A 822 30.94 18.16 -6.44
N ASN A 823 31.42 18.53 -7.63
CA ASN A 823 30.58 18.72 -8.80
C ASN A 823 30.18 17.39 -9.45
N TYR A 824 30.86 16.28 -9.11
CA TYR A 824 30.55 14.94 -9.59
C TYR A 824 29.81 14.15 -8.52
N PHE A 825 28.54 13.91 -8.75
CA PHE A 825 27.72 13.16 -7.82
C PHE A 825 26.55 12.47 -8.50
N VAL A 826 25.99 11.50 -7.78
CA VAL A 826 24.76 10.80 -8.17
C VAL A 826 23.75 10.95 -7.05
N VAL A 827 22.53 11.38 -7.39
CA VAL A 827 21.37 11.25 -6.51
C VAL A 827 20.65 9.97 -6.90
N GLU A 828 20.65 9.00 -6.00
CA GLU A 828 19.96 7.73 -6.18
C GLU A 828 18.71 7.67 -5.28
N ALA A 829 17.60 7.22 -5.85
CA ALA A 829 16.37 6.96 -5.12
C ALA A 829 15.86 5.53 -5.39
N GLN A 830 15.54 4.80 -4.32
CA GLN A 830 15.18 3.37 -4.38
C GLN A 830 14.12 3.00 -3.33
N GLY A 831 13.35 1.94 -3.59
CA GLY A 831 12.66 1.15 -2.55
C GLY A 831 11.14 1.12 -2.65
N TYR A 832 10.51 2.15 -3.24
CA TYR A 832 9.06 2.16 -3.51
C TYR A 832 8.76 2.40 -4.99
N GLY A 833 9.45 3.37 -5.63
CA GLY A 833 9.45 3.54 -7.08
C GLY A 833 10.57 2.78 -7.79
N PRO A 834 10.57 2.74 -9.15
CA PRO A 834 11.68 2.20 -9.93
C PRO A 834 13.00 2.87 -9.54
N LEU A 835 14.09 2.09 -9.43
CA LEU A 835 15.42 2.60 -9.12
C LEU A 835 15.73 3.78 -10.04
N THR A 836 16.07 4.93 -9.45
CA THR A 836 16.38 6.15 -10.20
C THR A 836 17.77 6.66 -9.85
N ASN A 837 18.66 6.72 -10.84
CA ASN A 837 20.00 7.30 -10.75
C ASN A 837 20.08 8.58 -11.57
N VAL A 838 20.39 9.70 -10.91
CA VAL A 838 20.58 11.00 -11.55
C VAL A 838 22.04 11.41 -11.48
N PHE A 839 22.74 11.34 -12.60
CA PHE A 839 24.15 11.70 -12.70
C PHE A 839 24.32 13.19 -12.94
N HIS A 840 25.23 13.83 -12.20
CA HIS A 840 25.61 15.22 -12.41
C HIS A 840 27.13 15.39 -12.32
N PRO A 841 27.79 15.93 -13.36
CA PRO A 841 27.29 16.11 -14.71
C PRO A 841 27.04 14.78 -15.46
N CYS A 842 26.57 14.84 -16.71
CA CYS A 842 26.48 13.66 -17.59
C CYS A 842 27.82 12.93 -17.77
N PRO A 843 27.87 11.59 -17.60
CA PRO A 843 29.07 10.81 -17.89
C PRO A 843 29.55 10.97 -19.33
N SER A 844 30.86 10.98 -19.57
CA SER A 844 31.48 11.24 -20.89
C SER A 844 31.22 10.17 -21.94
N THR A 845 30.98 8.94 -21.51
CA THR A 845 30.65 7.80 -22.37
C THR A 845 29.15 7.56 -22.48
N TRP A 846 28.31 8.48 -22.01
CA TRP A 846 26.85 8.35 -22.13
C TRP A 846 26.39 8.54 -23.58
N ASP A 847 25.71 7.54 -24.13
CA ASP A 847 25.01 7.62 -25.42
C ASP A 847 23.50 7.62 -25.16
N ASP A 848 22.83 8.72 -25.51
CA ASP A 848 21.38 8.93 -25.31
C ASP A 848 20.52 7.88 -26.06
N ALA A 849 21.12 7.09 -26.95
CA ALA A 849 20.44 6.06 -27.74
C ALA A 849 20.06 4.79 -26.95
N THR A 850 20.60 4.59 -25.74
CA THR A 850 20.25 3.47 -24.86
C THR A 850 19.89 3.98 -23.47
N LEU A 851 18.60 4.26 -23.25
CA LEU A 851 18.07 4.49 -21.91
C LEU A 851 17.89 3.13 -21.23
N SER A 852 18.68 2.87 -20.18
CA SER A 852 18.26 1.89 -19.18
C SER A 852 17.09 2.51 -18.39
N SER A 853 16.05 1.71 -18.10
CA SER A 853 14.91 2.18 -17.31
C SER A 853 15.40 2.59 -15.91
N GLY A 854 15.43 3.89 -15.62
CA GLY A 854 15.79 4.41 -14.29
C GLY A 854 17.14 5.12 -14.18
N ALA A 855 17.83 5.47 -15.27
CA ALA A 855 19.04 6.28 -15.19
C ALA A 855 19.02 7.44 -16.20
N TYR A 856 19.35 8.64 -15.75
CA TYR A 856 19.51 9.82 -16.62
C TYR A 856 20.50 10.81 -16.00
N CYS A 857 20.86 11.86 -16.73
CA CYS A 857 21.86 12.81 -16.28
C CYS A 857 21.46 14.26 -16.52
N THR A 858 22.15 15.16 -15.83
CA THR A 858 21.96 16.61 -15.93
C THR A 858 23.33 17.29 -16.06
N GLY A 859 23.37 18.50 -16.63
CA GLY A 859 24.64 19.21 -16.85
C GLY A 859 25.45 18.67 -18.04
N ASN A 860 26.41 19.47 -18.52
CA ASN A 860 27.24 19.06 -19.66
C ASN A 860 28.36 18.13 -19.21
N SER A 861 28.59 17.07 -19.98
CA SER A 861 29.70 16.17 -19.70
C SER A 861 31.04 16.90 -19.62
N PRO A 862 31.93 16.55 -18.66
CA PRO A 862 33.24 17.16 -18.56
C PRO A 862 34.10 16.90 -19.80
N TYR A 863 33.82 15.84 -20.57
CA TYR A 863 34.52 15.53 -21.79
C TYR A 863 33.55 15.27 -22.94
N ASP A 864 33.78 15.90 -24.09
CA ASP A 864 33.05 15.63 -25.33
C ASP A 864 34.03 15.27 -26.43
N CYS A 865 33.98 14.02 -26.92
CA CYS A 865 34.88 13.53 -27.96
C CYS A 865 34.38 13.74 -29.41
N LYS A 866 33.24 14.43 -29.61
CA LYS A 866 32.69 14.69 -30.95
C LYS A 866 33.57 15.64 -31.76
N GLY A 867 34.08 16.70 -31.12
CA GLY A 867 34.95 17.70 -31.75
C GLY A 867 34.36 18.33 -33.03
N ALA A 868 35.22 18.96 -33.84
CA ALA A 868 34.84 19.51 -35.16
C ALA A 868 34.54 18.41 -36.21
N THR A 869 33.77 18.73 -37.26
CA THR A 869 33.27 17.79 -38.30
C THR A 869 34.35 16.91 -38.96
N LEU A 870 35.62 17.31 -39.00
CA LEU A 870 36.73 16.56 -39.59
C LEU A 870 37.60 15.82 -38.57
N CYS A 871 37.09 15.65 -37.35
CA CYS A 871 37.84 15.12 -36.24
C CYS A 871 38.44 13.71 -36.49
N SER A 872 37.72 12.86 -37.22
CA SER A 872 38.18 11.51 -37.57
C SER A 872 39.45 11.49 -38.43
N THR A 873 39.75 12.58 -39.15
CA THR A 873 40.90 12.71 -40.05
C THR A 873 42.14 13.35 -39.38
N LEU A 874 41.99 13.80 -38.13
CA LEU A 874 43.03 14.51 -37.40
C LEU A 874 44.13 13.56 -36.91
N ASN A 875 45.40 13.86 -37.24
CA ASN A 875 46.53 13.11 -36.68
C ASN A 875 46.96 13.69 -35.34
N VAL A 876 46.83 12.89 -34.28
CA VAL A 876 47.11 13.26 -32.88
C VAL A 876 48.52 13.80 -32.68
N LYS A 877 49.50 13.39 -33.51
CA LYS A 877 50.88 13.90 -33.43
C LYS A 877 50.96 15.42 -33.51
N TRP A 878 50.04 16.05 -34.24
CA TRP A 878 49.99 17.51 -34.36
C TRP A 878 49.38 18.16 -33.12
N CYS A 879 48.42 17.51 -32.48
CA CYS A 879 47.89 17.95 -31.19
C CYS A 879 48.95 17.86 -30.09
N ASP A 880 49.71 16.76 -30.05
CA ASP A 880 50.83 16.59 -29.11
C ASP A 880 51.89 17.67 -29.32
N LYS A 881 52.22 18.01 -30.56
CA LYS A 881 53.13 19.13 -30.85
C LYS A 881 52.54 20.48 -30.45
N THR A 882 51.26 20.68 -30.69
CA THR A 882 50.54 21.92 -30.33
C THR A 882 50.65 22.21 -28.84
N VAL A 883 50.36 21.21 -28.00
CA VAL A 883 50.37 21.36 -26.54
C VAL A 883 51.79 21.44 -25.97
N ASN A 884 52.74 20.69 -26.53
CA ASN A 884 54.10 20.66 -25.99
C ASN A 884 54.95 21.87 -26.42
N GLN A 885 54.48 22.66 -27.38
CA GLN A 885 55.15 23.89 -27.84
C GLN A 885 54.43 25.18 -27.42
N MET A 886 53.43 25.10 -26.56
CA MET A 886 52.82 26.29 -25.95
C MET A 886 53.63 26.75 -24.72
N ASN A 887 53.50 28.02 -24.36
CA ASN A 887 54.10 28.53 -23.13
C ASN A 887 53.38 27.92 -21.92
N ARG A 888 54.13 27.14 -21.13
CA ARG A 888 53.71 26.52 -19.85
C ARG A 888 53.85 27.50 -18.68
N GLY A 889 53.53 27.07 -17.46
CA GLY A 889 53.61 27.91 -16.27
C GLY A 889 52.45 28.91 -16.15
N SER A 890 52.72 30.05 -15.51
CA SER A 890 51.74 31.10 -15.21
C SER A 890 51.30 31.96 -16.41
N THR A 891 51.64 31.57 -17.64
CA THR A 891 51.20 32.27 -18.86
C THR A 891 49.68 32.14 -18.98
N LEU A 892 48.94 33.25 -19.05
CA LEU A 892 47.49 33.25 -19.15
C LEU A 892 47.03 33.22 -20.62
N TYR A 893 46.11 32.30 -20.91
CA TYR A 893 45.37 32.21 -22.17
C TYR A 893 43.92 32.59 -21.92
N THR A 894 43.34 33.41 -22.81
CA THR A 894 41.99 33.94 -22.68
C THR A 894 41.13 33.57 -23.89
N ALA A 895 39.90 33.12 -23.64
CA ALA A 895 38.92 32.80 -24.68
C ALA A 895 38.62 34.02 -25.56
N ASN A 896 38.29 33.77 -26.83
CA ASN A 896 37.93 34.81 -27.81
C ASN A 896 39.01 35.89 -28.05
N ALA A 897 40.25 35.69 -27.63
CA ALA A 897 41.34 36.61 -27.92
C ALA A 897 41.58 36.73 -29.44
N GLU A 898 41.86 37.95 -29.91
CA GLU A 898 42.03 38.26 -31.34
C GLU A 898 43.13 37.42 -32.02
N ALA A 899 44.17 37.05 -31.26
CA ALA A 899 45.25 36.20 -31.74
C ALA A 899 45.15 34.79 -31.15
N LEU A 900 45.32 33.77 -31.99
CA LEU A 900 45.30 32.37 -31.54
C LEU A 900 46.35 32.10 -30.46
N ALA A 901 47.53 32.71 -30.54
CA ALA A 901 48.60 32.56 -29.54
C ALA A 901 48.21 33.04 -28.13
N LEU A 902 47.15 33.84 -27.99
CA LEU A 902 46.62 34.33 -26.71
C LEU A 902 45.45 33.47 -26.20
N SER A 903 44.87 32.61 -27.04
CA SER A 903 43.78 31.69 -26.67
C SER A 903 44.20 30.22 -26.76
N GLY A 904 45.36 29.90 -27.29
CA GLY A 904 45.86 28.54 -27.47
C GLY A 904 47.04 28.46 -28.44
N ASN A 905 47.13 27.34 -29.14
CA ASN A 905 48.14 27.09 -30.18
C ASN A 905 47.58 26.18 -31.28
N CYS A 906 48.29 26.06 -32.40
CA CYS A 906 48.03 25.04 -33.41
C CYS A 906 49.33 24.46 -33.98
N TRP A 907 49.23 23.29 -34.63
CA TRP A 907 50.28 22.69 -35.44
C TRP A 907 49.68 21.95 -36.63
N ALA A 908 50.28 22.03 -37.80
CA ALA A 908 49.76 21.41 -39.02
C ALA A 908 50.82 20.73 -39.89
N ASN A 909 50.34 19.99 -40.89
CA ASN A 909 51.14 19.58 -42.03
C ASN A 909 51.48 20.78 -42.94
N TRP A 910 52.25 20.54 -44.00
CA TRP A 910 52.65 21.58 -44.95
C TRP A 910 51.45 22.21 -45.71
N GLU A 911 50.35 21.46 -45.85
CA GLU A 911 49.08 21.88 -46.47
C GLU A 911 48.15 22.64 -45.52
N GLN A 912 48.60 22.96 -44.30
CA GLN A 912 47.87 23.71 -43.26
C GLN A 912 46.74 22.94 -42.58
N PHE A 913 46.65 21.63 -42.80
CA PHE A 913 45.73 20.74 -42.10
C PHE A 913 46.37 20.23 -40.81
N GLY A 914 45.74 20.50 -39.68
CA GLY A 914 46.36 20.24 -38.39
C GLY A 914 45.40 20.26 -37.22
N CYS A 915 45.99 20.41 -36.04
CA CYS A 915 45.30 20.45 -34.76
C CYS A 915 45.41 21.82 -34.12
N SER A 916 44.40 22.22 -33.37
CA SER A 916 44.46 23.34 -32.43
C SER A 916 44.05 22.90 -31.03
N VAL A 917 44.69 23.48 -30.02
CA VAL A 917 44.32 23.33 -28.61
C VAL A 917 44.09 24.75 -28.08
N LYS A 918 42.88 25.07 -27.62
CA LYS A 918 42.51 26.43 -27.19
C LYS A 918 41.45 26.48 -26.10
N ILE A 919 41.50 27.53 -25.27
CA ILE A 919 40.46 27.90 -24.32
C ILE A 919 39.29 28.57 -25.06
N ARG A 920 38.07 28.23 -24.65
CA ARG A 920 36.81 28.80 -25.14
C ARG A 920 35.84 29.03 -23.98
N GLY A 921 34.75 29.74 -24.29
CA GLY A 921 33.63 29.95 -23.39
C GLY A 921 33.70 31.26 -22.63
N LYS A 922 32.65 31.50 -21.87
CA LYS A 922 32.53 32.61 -20.92
C LYS A 922 32.21 32.02 -19.56
N ASP A 923 32.78 32.62 -18.51
CA ASP A 923 32.47 32.22 -17.15
C ASP A 923 31.02 32.55 -16.76
N GLU A 924 30.59 32.09 -15.60
CA GLU A 924 29.27 32.33 -15.01
C GLU A 924 28.87 33.82 -14.90
N ASN A 925 29.84 34.74 -14.94
CA ASN A 925 29.64 36.19 -14.90
C ASN A 925 29.67 36.83 -16.31
N GLY A 926 29.76 36.04 -17.36
CA GLY A 926 29.79 36.47 -18.75
C GLY A 926 31.14 37.02 -19.24
N LYS A 927 32.22 36.81 -18.47
CA LYS A 927 33.59 37.23 -18.82
C LYS A 927 34.30 36.12 -19.60
N ASP A 928 35.20 36.50 -20.51
CA ASP A 928 35.97 35.52 -21.27
C ASP A 928 36.86 34.66 -20.37
N CYS A 929 36.74 33.35 -20.55
CA CYS A 929 37.46 32.35 -19.76
C CYS A 929 38.96 32.54 -19.84
N THR A 930 39.64 32.45 -18.70
CA THR A 930 41.10 32.60 -18.62
C THR A 930 41.71 31.46 -17.82
N ILE A 931 42.71 30.79 -18.38
CA ILE A 931 43.46 29.71 -17.72
C ILE A 931 44.96 29.86 -17.96
N THR A 932 45.79 29.22 -17.14
CA THR A 932 47.23 29.17 -17.28
C THR A 932 47.67 28.15 -18.34
N GLY A 933 48.93 28.25 -18.78
CA GLY A 933 49.52 27.30 -19.73
C GLY A 933 49.69 25.90 -19.16
N ASP A 934 49.84 25.77 -17.84
CA ASP A 934 49.85 24.45 -17.19
C ASP A 934 48.46 23.83 -17.17
N GLU A 935 47.42 24.59 -16.82
CA GLU A 935 46.02 24.14 -16.86
C GLU A 935 45.60 23.76 -18.29
N MET A 936 46.07 24.48 -19.31
CA MET A 936 45.82 24.13 -20.72
C MET A 936 46.45 22.79 -21.10
N TRP A 937 47.68 22.54 -20.64
CA TRP A 937 48.36 21.29 -20.93
C TRP A 937 47.74 20.11 -20.17
N GLU A 938 47.39 20.31 -18.90
CA GLU A 938 46.69 19.31 -18.09
C GLU A 938 45.33 18.98 -18.71
N ALA A 939 44.56 19.99 -19.12
CA ALA A 939 43.29 19.77 -19.81
C ALA A 939 43.45 18.94 -21.09
N TYR A 940 44.51 19.17 -21.88
CA TYR A 940 44.81 18.32 -23.03
C TYR A 940 45.09 16.86 -22.63
N GLN A 941 45.92 16.64 -21.61
CA GLN A 941 46.21 15.28 -21.13
C GLN A 941 44.95 14.58 -20.64
N ASP A 942 44.07 15.29 -19.97
CA ASP A 942 42.82 14.76 -19.44
C ASP A 942 41.85 14.39 -20.56
N ILE A 943 41.68 15.23 -21.58
CA ILE A 943 40.87 14.91 -22.78
C ILE A 943 41.30 13.58 -23.40
N ARG A 944 42.62 13.35 -23.44
CA ARG A 944 43.21 12.16 -24.06
C ARG A 944 43.14 10.92 -23.18
N LYS A 945 43.35 11.07 -21.86
CA LYS A 945 43.52 9.95 -20.93
C LYS A 945 42.26 9.66 -20.13
N ILE A 946 41.69 10.68 -19.51
CA ILE A 946 40.52 10.57 -18.64
C ILE A 946 39.24 10.58 -19.48
N GLY A 947 39.11 11.52 -20.42
CA GLY A 947 37.98 11.61 -21.34
C GLY A 947 37.96 10.53 -22.43
N GLY A 948 39.06 9.79 -22.63
CA GLY A 948 39.15 8.71 -23.62
C GLY A 948 39.09 9.17 -25.08
N CYS A 949 39.20 10.48 -25.36
CA CYS A 949 39.02 11.01 -26.70
C CYS A 949 40.19 10.64 -27.63
N LYS A 950 39.90 9.85 -28.67
CA LYS A 950 40.91 9.27 -29.57
C LYS A 950 41.56 10.28 -30.52
N ASN A 951 40.87 11.31 -30.97
CA ASN A 951 41.40 12.29 -31.93
C ASN A 951 41.21 13.72 -31.45
N CYS A 952 39.98 14.16 -31.28
CA CYS A 952 39.61 15.49 -30.79
C CYS A 952 38.61 15.37 -29.66
N GLY A 953 38.42 16.48 -28.98
CA GLY A 953 37.43 16.59 -27.93
C GLY A 953 37.66 17.83 -27.08
N SER A 954 36.74 18.10 -26.17
CA SER A 954 36.85 19.20 -25.21
C SER A 954 36.85 18.70 -23.78
N LYS A 955 37.49 19.47 -22.89
CA LYS A 955 37.32 19.40 -21.43
C LYS A 955 36.54 20.63 -20.99
N HIS A 956 35.41 20.42 -20.33
CA HIS A 956 34.57 21.45 -19.74
C HIS A 956 34.91 21.60 -18.25
N PHE A 957 35.05 22.84 -17.77
CA PHE A 957 35.40 23.12 -16.37
C PHE A 957 34.17 23.44 -15.50
N GLY A 958 32.94 23.18 -15.98
CA GLY A 958 31.70 23.39 -15.23
C GLY A 958 31.24 24.85 -15.10
N ASN A 959 32.16 25.81 -15.13
CA ASN A 959 31.88 27.26 -15.00
C ASN A 959 31.58 27.98 -16.33
N GLY A 960 31.31 27.24 -17.41
CA GLY A 960 31.14 27.78 -18.77
C GLY A 960 32.43 27.86 -19.59
N CYS A 961 33.59 27.59 -18.98
CA CYS A 961 34.88 27.49 -19.66
C CYS A 961 35.15 26.07 -20.19
N LEU A 962 35.85 25.99 -21.33
CA LEU A 962 36.32 24.70 -21.86
C LEU A 962 37.63 24.83 -22.64
N VAL A 963 38.47 23.81 -22.58
CA VAL A 963 39.59 23.63 -23.54
C VAL A 963 39.12 22.68 -24.63
N SER A 964 39.32 23.06 -25.90
CA SER A 964 39.02 22.22 -27.06
C SER A 964 40.29 21.79 -27.78
N VAL A 965 40.40 20.50 -28.08
CA VAL A 965 41.29 19.91 -29.07
C VAL A 965 40.46 19.70 -30.34
N ASP A 966 40.82 20.36 -31.43
CA ASP A 966 40.02 20.32 -32.66
C ASP A 966 40.87 20.35 -33.92
N TYR A 967 40.29 19.83 -35.00
CA TYR A 967 40.79 20.04 -36.34
C TYR A 967 40.86 21.54 -36.67
N TYR A 968 41.99 21.98 -37.24
CA TYR A 968 42.23 23.37 -37.59
C TYR A 968 42.87 23.49 -38.96
N TYR A 969 42.32 24.37 -39.79
CA TYR A 969 42.88 24.77 -41.07
C TYR A 969 43.45 26.18 -40.97
N GLY A 970 44.60 26.41 -41.59
CA GLY A 970 45.26 27.72 -41.59
C GLY A 970 46.26 27.91 -40.44
N CYS A 971 46.89 26.83 -39.96
CA CYS A 971 47.94 26.94 -38.97
C CYS A 971 49.29 27.33 -39.59
N ASP A 972 49.95 28.33 -39.01
CA ASP A 972 51.27 28.78 -39.44
C ASP A 972 52.43 27.93 -38.91
N ASN A 973 52.25 27.26 -37.76
CA ASN A 973 53.22 26.33 -37.21
C ASN A 973 53.14 24.98 -37.95
N ARG A 974 54.23 24.59 -38.62
CA ARG A 974 54.24 23.42 -39.51
C ARG A 974 55.48 22.57 -39.32
N ASP A 975 55.32 21.27 -39.55
CA ASP A 975 56.47 20.40 -39.77
C ASP A 975 57.12 20.72 -41.12
N SER A 976 58.44 20.93 -41.12
CA SER A 976 59.24 20.97 -42.34
C SER A 976 59.20 19.57 -42.98
N GLY A 977 58.27 19.36 -43.90
CA GLY A 977 57.86 18.04 -44.37
C GLY A 977 58.95 17.23 -45.07
N VAL A 978 58.69 15.93 -45.19
CA VAL A 978 59.20 15.10 -46.28
C VAL A 978 58.01 14.36 -46.89
N ASN A 979 57.82 14.51 -48.19
CA ASN A 979 56.89 13.74 -49.02
C ASN A 979 57.31 12.27 -49.06
N ALA A 980 56.43 11.32 -48.70
CA ALA A 980 56.27 10.05 -49.42
C ALA A 980 55.14 9.21 -48.81
N ILE A 981 54.34 8.66 -49.72
CA ILE A 981 53.49 7.48 -49.58
C ILE A 981 54.31 6.34 -48.96
N ASP A 982 53.77 5.68 -47.94
CA ASP A 982 54.02 4.26 -47.70
C ASP A 982 52.75 3.62 -47.13
N VAL A 983 52.51 2.41 -47.64
CA VAL A 983 51.30 1.58 -47.66
C VAL A 983 50.82 1.14 -46.27
#